data_AF-A0A662L3M0-F1
#
_entry.id   AF-A0A662L3M0-F1
#
_cell.length_a   1.000
_cell.length_b   1.000
_cell.length_c   1.000
_cell.angle_alpha   90.00
_cell.angle_beta   90.00
_cell.angle_gamma   90.00
#
_symmetry.space_group_name_H-M   'P 1'
#
loop_
_entity.id
_entity.type
_entity.pdbx_description
1 polymer ?
#
loop_
_entity_poly.entity_id
_entity_poly.type
_entity_poly.pdbx_seq_one_letter_code
_entity_poly.pdbx_strand_id
1 'polypeptide(L)'
;MDVLGRTLRACKRIYKAWTGKLIAVLAIIGFVIGVWEYAYTADERYLSGEVASSVLIPKDCIGNSTNSIVVCAKDMRGNGVQEDVVVNVRVEGRNIEVYKGKTNADGYCAPVFSLPDYEGDAEIVVRVGHDVFRQTINIKKCDHCAGGTRILIFTDKPIYKPSQIVHIRVLCLEGDSVYKGNITLEIKTPEGDKILKKNLNVNDFGIAYFDFSLAETLPLGTYTINVSAGENYATRIIKVSHYVLPRFKIELFGLKGYYLVDESIKGTLSCHYFFGKPVEGVATVKARVYIGVWKTLYKKTYDLEDGFASITIPPAMYAVGIPENMDNGYMEINVSVRDSSGHEEAKSFIVSIAKEPVILTMLEDDNVINTPSTYYVLAQYPDGKPVENALVLFDTGNQNMENYTDVRGIASFKFTYKGERYVNITLAKGNIHVSHKFNITGRVGIKVFTDDAYYRIGEEVNVHVFCSEKLGYTDNVYYDVVNGNIVLIEGFAHISNGHAQFTFTTTPNMIGTTTIRAYIVGIDNVFGASKSISVKPEGGLNITIEADKSVYNTGDRVLLKLTTTNSTGPVVSAIGVSIVDQSVFEIGSGFTGLEGVYFTLEEDYQKPSYQIIEYMYGERSSIPIPPEKEIKYYEGGERSALWASTYFEKIEYAREIKERSVNMLWWITTTIVLILLVALFFMSIVYYPTFALFASLILMVAGASTFVLNMGISGMMSSTHTAPHAGEGVGHEKAKIGFPQTPPEEMEPEVKVEGEEEAKPTAPMPYNFLLIRNESTWSVDEAVESGGEEAHVKIVERVYFPETWYWNPMIITNESGMVEIGLKAPDSITSWCMEAFANTKKGELGYTTKNITVFNDFFVEPDIPVYVVQHDEFPLNIMIYNYRNESLSINVSIEDDDWFTLLSKGYANIVAKPNSVSNVTFRIRAEKVGVRSVNISALSTNIGDIVRRNITVIPRGKKIESVQNIRLKDNDSAIVPIELMDGRIDGADSGYVKVQAGTDAIVLDGAEQYIQFVRGCGEQSMSTLAIDILAYDIIRNKKDAVEKMFEYENIVSRGIQHELTFLVVPKNGIGRGIVWFPSDNDAHIWLTSWGLITFQDARNAGFDVDENIISDMQAWVESQQNSDGSFTFPEWGLYETANPTLRNKVVAATAYITRALLYSGISPSSTTIQSSLRYIKDNLHTVWNDSYS
;
A
#
# COMPACT_ATOMS: atom_id res chain seq x y z
N MET A 1 37.09 -22.98 113.40
CA MET A 1 37.00 -23.87 112.22
C MET A 1 35.61 -24.48 111.99
N ASP A 2 34.71 -24.57 113.00
CA ASP A 2 33.37 -25.18 112.81
C ASP A 2 32.29 -24.23 112.21
N VAL A 3 32.59 -22.94 112.08
CA VAL A 3 31.71 -21.94 111.44
C VAL A 3 31.90 -21.89 109.91
N LEU A 4 33.10 -22.24 109.39
CA LEU A 4 33.37 -22.34 107.95
C LEU A 4 32.73 -23.58 107.31
N GLY A 5 32.60 -24.69 108.06
CA GLY A 5 32.04 -25.96 107.56
C GLY A 5 30.51 -25.97 107.43
N ARG A 6 29.80 -25.03 108.07
CA ARG A 6 28.33 -24.91 108.00
C ARG A 6 27.90 -23.97 106.87
N THR A 7 28.62 -22.87 106.63
CA THR A 7 28.44 -21.97 105.49
C THR A 7 28.76 -22.65 104.15
N LEU A 8 29.81 -23.48 104.08
CA LEU A 8 30.12 -24.24 102.86
C LEU A 8 29.05 -25.28 102.50
N ARG A 9 28.39 -25.92 103.49
CA ARG A 9 27.30 -26.89 103.22
C ARG A 9 25.99 -26.21 102.81
N ALA A 10 25.71 -25.00 103.30
CA ALA A 10 24.58 -24.19 102.85
C ALA A 10 24.79 -23.68 101.40
N CYS A 11 25.99 -23.18 101.08
CA CYS A 11 26.33 -22.77 99.72
C CYS A 11 26.33 -23.95 98.72
N LYS A 12 26.77 -25.16 99.12
CA LYS A 12 26.74 -26.35 98.25
C LYS A 12 25.32 -26.84 97.94
N ARG A 13 24.37 -26.70 98.87
CA ARG A 13 22.95 -27.04 98.65
C ARG A 13 22.23 -26.00 97.77
N ILE A 14 22.52 -24.71 97.95
CA ILE A 14 21.98 -23.64 97.11
C ILE A 14 22.57 -23.72 95.69
N TYR A 15 23.88 -23.96 95.57
CA TYR A 15 24.55 -24.15 94.28
C TYR A 15 23.99 -25.36 93.52
N LYS A 16 23.80 -26.51 94.18
CA LYS A 16 23.26 -27.74 93.53
C LYS A 16 21.78 -27.61 93.11
N ALA A 17 20.99 -26.81 93.85
CA ALA A 17 19.59 -26.51 93.49
C ALA A 17 19.47 -25.49 92.35
N TRP A 18 20.41 -24.54 92.26
CA TRP A 18 20.48 -23.57 91.16
C TRP A 18 21.06 -24.18 89.88
N THR A 19 22.05 -25.07 89.96
CA THR A 19 22.64 -25.72 88.77
C THR A 19 21.65 -26.62 88.05
N GLY A 20 20.78 -27.35 88.78
CA GLY A 20 19.74 -28.19 88.15
C GLY A 20 18.64 -27.38 87.45
N LYS A 21 18.27 -26.23 88.00
CA LYS A 21 17.29 -25.31 87.38
C LYS A 21 17.90 -24.54 86.20
N LEU A 22 19.17 -24.18 86.28
CA LEU A 22 19.89 -23.52 85.18
C LEU A 22 20.02 -24.46 83.96
N ILE A 23 20.31 -25.74 84.17
CA ILE A 23 20.39 -26.73 83.07
C ILE A 23 19.02 -26.94 82.42
N ALA A 24 17.93 -27.00 83.19
CA ALA A 24 16.58 -27.12 82.64
C ALA A 24 16.17 -25.88 81.82
N VAL A 25 16.52 -24.68 82.29
CA VAL A 25 16.28 -23.42 81.55
C VAL A 25 17.11 -23.36 80.28
N LEU A 26 18.38 -23.76 80.32
CA LEU A 26 19.24 -23.83 79.13
C LEU A 26 18.76 -24.87 78.12
N ALA A 27 18.21 -26.00 78.56
CA ALA A 27 17.62 -27.01 77.68
C ALA A 27 16.34 -26.51 77.00
N ILE A 28 15.49 -25.76 77.73
CA ILE A 28 14.29 -25.12 77.16
C ILE A 28 14.69 -24.03 76.15
N ILE A 29 15.71 -23.21 76.47
CA ILE A 29 16.23 -22.21 75.54
C ILE A 29 16.80 -22.87 74.29
N GLY A 30 17.57 -23.96 74.42
CA GLY A 30 18.08 -24.73 73.29
C GLY A 30 16.97 -25.33 72.42
N PHE A 31 15.90 -25.86 73.03
CA PHE A 31 14.73 -26.35 72.29
C PHE A 31 13.99 -25.23 71.57
N VAL A 32 13.77 -24.08 72.22
CA VAL A 32 13.13 -22.92 71.59
C VAL A 32 13.97 -22.41 70.42
N ILE A 33 15.28 -22.31 70.56
CA ILE A 33 16.19 -21.91 69.47
C ILE A 33 16.10 -22.91 68.31
N GLY A 34 16.13 -24.22 68.57
CA GLY A 34 16.02 -25.24 67.52
C GLY A 34 14.67 -25.23 66.79
N VAL A 35 13.56 -24.96 67.49
CA VAL A 35 12.25 -24.80 66.85
C VAL A 35 12.17 -23.46 66.09
N TRP A 36 12.84 -22.41 66.57
CA TRP A 36 12.97 -21.13 65.86
C TRP A 36 13.71 -21.26 64.55
N GLU A 37 14.85 -21.96 64.56
CA GLU A 37 15.64 -22.28 63.38
C GLU A 37 14.87 -23.16 62.40
N TYR A 38 14.08 -24.12 62.90
CA TYR A 38 13.16 -24.91 62.08
C TYR A 38 12.10 -24.02 61.39
N ALA A 39 11.40 -23.16 62.12
CA ALA A 39 10.39 -22.30 61.50
C ALA A 39 10.97 -21.26 60.54
N TYR A 40 12.17 -20.76 60.83
CA TYR A 40 12.85 -19.74 60.02
C TYR A 40 13.39 -20.29 58.70
N THR A 41 13.61 -21.62 58.60
CA THR A 41 14.07 -22.33 57.39
C THR A 41 12.94 -23.10 56.70
N ALA A 42 11.67 -22.77 56.99
CA ALA A 42 10.52 -23.48 56.41
C ALA A 42 10.34 -23.22 54.90
N ASP A 43 10.62 -22.00 54.45
CA ASP A 43 10.66 -21.62 53.03
C ASP A 43 11.73 -22.37 52.26
N GLU A 44 12.98 -22.37 52.76
CA GLU A 44 14.10 -23.06 52.11
C GLU A 44 13.85 -24.56 51.94
N ARG A 45 13.14 -25.18 52.89
CA ARG A 45 12.82 -26.61 52.84
C ARG A 45 11.65 -26.92 51.91
N TYR A 46 10.62 -26.06 51.89
CA TYR A 46 9.57 -26.18 50.89
C TYR A 46 10.13 -26.06 49.47
N LEU A 47 10.98 -25.06 49.22
CA LEU A 47 11.60 -24.83 47.92
C LEU A 47 12.62 -25.92 47.52
N SER A 48 13.18 -26.68 48.46
CA SER A 48 14.19 -27.70 48.17
C SER A 48 13.71 -28.92 47.37
N GLY A 49 12.39 -29.11 47.24
CA GLY A 49 11.77 -30.21 46.49
C GLY A 49 10.89 -29.78 45.32
N GLU A 50 10.87 -28.49 44.98
CA GLU A 50 9.99 -27.92 43.96
C GLU A 50 10.72 -27.71 42.61
N VAL A 51 9.98 -27.91 41.52
CA VAL A 51 10.43 -27.65 40.14
C VAL A 51 9.65 -26.47 39.59
N ALA A 52 10.33 -25.44 39.10
CA ALA A 52 9.71 -24.33 38.42
C ALA A 52 9.71 -24.56 36.91
N SER A 53 8.53 -24.45 36.31
CA SER A 53 8.33 -24.55 34.88
C SER A 53 8.11 -23.16 34.28
N SER A 54 8.63 -22.93 33.08
CA SER A 54 8.43 -21.70 32.32
C SER A 54 8.15 -22.03 30.86
N VAL A 55 7.18 -21.33 30.27
CA VAL A 55 6.79 -21.50 28.87
C VAL A 55 6.83 -20.17 28.14
N LEU A 56 7.25 -20.21 26.88
CA LEU A 56 7.14 -19.10 25.94
C LEU A 56 6.28 -19.58 24.77
N ILE A 57 5.15 -18.89 24.57
CA ILE A 57 4.12 -19.24 23.61
C ILE A 57 3.96 -18.08 22.63
N PRO A 58 4.04 -18.28 21.30
CA PRO A 58 3.78 -17.21 20.35
C PRO A 58 2.31 -16.76 20.43
N LYS A 59 2.08 -15.45 20.41
CA LYS A 59 0.76 -14.80 20.38
C LYS A 59 0.07 -15.06 19.04
N ASP A 60 0.86 -15.12 17.96
CA ASP A 60 0.42 -15.48 16.63
C ASP A 60 1.05 -16.83 16.20
N CYS A 61 0.22 -17.82 15.88
CA CYS A 61 0.64 -19.06 15.24
C CYS A 61 0.18 -19.05 13.77
N ILE A 62 0.72 -19.94 12.94
CA ILE A 62 0.36 -20.01 11.52
C ILE A 62 -0.23 -21.35 11.17
N GLY A 63 -1.42 -21.32 10.56
CA GLY A 63 -2.13 -22.49 10.05
C GLY A 63 -1.35 -23.17 8.93
N ASN A 64 -1.36 -24.51 8.90
CA ASN A 64 -0.68 -25.34 7.90
C ASN A 64 0.85 -25.11 7.79
N SER A 65 1.45 -24.44 8.78
CA SER A 65 2.90 -24.22 8.91
C SER A 65 3.45 -24.85 10.18
N THR A 66 4.77 -24.88 10.29
CA THR A 66 5.48 -25.36 11.46
C THR A 66 5.56 -24.25 12.49
N ASN A 67 5.03 -24.51 13.69
CA ASN A 67 5.06 -23.63 14.84
C ASN A 67 5.94 -24.24 15.93
N SER A 68 6.50 -23.41 16.81
CA SER A 68 7.24 -23.90 17.96
C SER A 68 6.89 -23.12 19.23
N ILE A 69 7.03 -23.79 20.37
CA ILE A 69 7.04 -23.15 21.69
C ILE A 69 8.31 -23.53 22.42
N VAL A 70 8.60 -22.82 23.51
CA VAL A 70 9.78 -23.11 24.34
C VAL A 70 9.32 -23.45 25.74
N VAL A 71 9.86 -24.53 26.28
CA VAL A 71 9.57 -25.03 27.62
C VAL A 71 10.88 -25.21 28.39
N CYS A 72 10.90 -24.74 29.63
CA CYS A 72 12.01 -24.89 30.56
C CYS A 72 11.49 -25.39 31.91
N ALA A 73 12.13 -26.42 32.49
CA ALA A 73 11.83 -26.99 33.79
C ALA A 73 13.12 -27.08 34.62
N LYS A 74 13.16 -26.37 35.76
CA LYS A 74 14.36 -26.25 36.60
C LYS A 74 14.01 -26.44 38.07
N ASP A 75 14.95 -26.94 38.86
CA ASP A 75 14.81 -26.90 40.33
C ASP A 75 14.97 -25.46 40.87
N MET A 76 14.62 -25.23 42.13
CA MET A 76 14.78 -23.91 42.78
C MET A 76 16.23 -23.46 42.97
N ARG A 77 17.22 -24.26 42.53
CA ARG A 77 18.65 -23.94 42.51
C ARG A 77 19.17 -23.63 41.10
N GLY A 78 18.31 -23.74 40.07
CA GLY A 78 18.62 -23.46 38.67
C GLY A 78 19.11 -24.66 37.85
N ASN A 79 19.13 -25.87 38.41
CA ASN A 79 19.57 -27.08 37.69
C ASN A 79 18.46 -27.62 36.78
N GLY A 80 18.86 -28.21 35.65
CA GLY A 80 17.95 -28.89 34.70
C GLY A 80 17.15 -30.03 35.34
N VAL A 81 15.84 -30.07 35.09
CA VAL A 81 14.98 -31.19 35.52
C VAL A 81 14.25 -31.76 34.31
N GLN A 82 14.29 -33.08 34.15
CA GLN A 82 13.57 -33.79 33.10
C GLN A 82 12.10 -34.00 33.51
N GLU A 83 11.19 -33.30 32.83
CA GLU A 83 9.74 -33.30 33.05
C GLU A 83 9.01 -33.70 31.77
N ASP A 84 7.84 -34.31 31.93
CA ASP A 84 6.94 -34.62 30.80
C ASP A 84 6.31 -33.35 30.25
N VAL A 85 6.38 -33.15 28.92
CA VAL A 85 5.81 -32.00 28.22
C VAL A 85 4.72 -32.46 27.26
N VAL A 86 3.52 -31.91 27.39
CA VAL A 86 2.39 -32.17 26.48
C VAL A 86 1.79 -30.84 26.03
N VAL A 87 1.62 -30.66 24.73
CA VAL A 87 1.01 -29.46 24.14
C VAL A 87 -0.29 -29.86 23.46
N ASN A 88 -1.37 -29.18 23.83
CA ASN A 88 -2.66 -29.30 23.18
C ASN A 88 -3.11 -27.95 22.64
N VAL A 89 -3.75 -27.94 21.49
CA VAL A 89 -4.40 -26.74 20.95
C VAL A 89 -5.88 -27.03 20.76
N ARG A 90 -6.71 -26.14 21.30
CA ARG A 90 -8.16 -26.21 21.23
C ARG A 90 -8.66 -25.22 20.18
N VAL A 91 -9.18 -25.76 19.08
CA VAL A 91 -9.74 -25.02 17.95
C VAL A 91 -11.23 -25.37 17.87
N GLU A 92 -12.13 -24.38 17.90
CA GLU A 92 -13.59 -24.57 17.82
C GLU A 92 -14.15 -25.66 18.78
N GLY A 93 -13.59 -25.74 20.00
CA GLY A 93 -14.00 -26.73 21.00
C GLY A 93 -13.44 -28.15 20.80
N ARG A 94 -12.68 -28.42 19.73
CA ARG A 94 -11.92 -29.67 19.55
C ARG A 94 -10.54 -29.54 20.17
N ASN A 95 -10.15 -30.49 21.01
CA ASN A 95 -8.82 -30.53 21.64
C ASN A 95 -7.88 -31.42 20.83
N ILE A 96 -6.79 -30.86 20.31
CA ILE A 96 -5.81 -31.54 19.47
C ILE A 96 -4.49 -31.62 20.23
N GLU A 97 -3.99 -32.82 20.52
CA GLU A 97 -2.63 -33.01 21.04
C GLU A 97 -1.64 -32.81 19.89
N VAL A 98 -0.86 -31.73 19.94
CA VAL A 98 0.05 -31.33 18.86
C VAL A 98 1.50 -31.73 19.15
N TYR A 99 1.83 -32.01 20.41
CA TYR A 99 3.15 -32.49 20.80
C TYR A 99 3.14 -33.26 22.14
N LYS A 100 4.01 -34.27 22.24
CA LYS A 100 4.30 -35.00 23.48
C LYS A 100 5.78 -35.39 23.57
N GLY A 101 6.46 -34.98 24.63
CA GLY A 101 7.90 -35.19 24.80
C GLY A 101 8.34 -35.01 26.25
N LYS A 102 9.65 -34.83 26.45
CA LYS A 102 10.27 -34.55 27.76
C LYS A 102 11.31 -33.45 27.63
N THR A 103 11.51 -32.66 28.68
CA THR A 103 12.69 -31.79 28.76
C THR A 103 13.97 -32.61 28.84
N ASN A 104 15.06 -32.07 28.28
CA ASN A 104 16.37 -32.70 28.25
C ASN A 104 17.09 -32.60 29.62
N ALA A 105 18.33 -33.06 29.72
CA ALA A 105 19.11 -33.02 30.97
C ALA A 105 19.32 -31.59 31.52
N ASP A 106 19.26 -30.58 30.65
CA ASP A 106 19.32 -29.17 31.03
C ASP A 106 17.94 -28.58 31.33
N GLY A 107 16.88 -29.40 31.34
CA GLY A 107 15.52 -28.96 31.62
C GLY A 107 14.86 -28.21 30.46
N TYR A 108 15.39 -28.29 29.25
CA TYR A 108 14.89 -27.58 28.08
C TYR A 108 14.13 -28.51 27.11
N CYS A 109 13.04 -28.01 26.52
CA CYS A 109 12.31 -28.65 25.43
C CYS A 109 11.79 -27.56 24.48
N ALA A 110 11.92 -27.76 23.16
CA ALA A 110 11.31 -26.91 22.14
C ALA A 110 10.32 -27.74 21.32
N PRO A 111 9.06 -27.88 21.77
CA PRO A 111 8.02 -28.54 20.99
C PRO A 111 7.83 -27.85 19.63
N VAL A 112 8.04 -28.60 18.55
CA VAL A 112 7.73 -28.20 17.18
C VAL A 112 6.49 -28.96 16.72
N PHE A 113 5.49 -28.24 16.21
CA PHE A 113 4.20 -28.81 15.84
C PHE A 113 3.51 -28.03 14.71
N SER A 114 2.66 -28.70 13.95
CA SER A 114 1.84 -28.07 12.91
C SER A 114 0.40 -27.91 13.39
N LEU A 115 -0.21 -26.79 12.98
CA LEU A 115 -1.62 -26.51 13.24
C LEU A 115 -2.44 -26.78 11.98
N PRO A 116 -3.70 -27.23 12.11
CA PRO A 116 -4.60 -27.35 10.97
C PRO A 116 -4.79 -25.99 10.29
N ASP A 117 -5.19 -26.02 9.02
CA ASP A 117 -5.55 -24.82 8.25
C ASP A 117 -6.79 -24.18 8.88
N TYR A 118 -6.55 -23.15 9.70
CA TYR A 118 -7.54 -22.44 10.49
C TYR A 118 -7.07 -21.00 10.68
N GLU A 119 -8.00 -20.04 10.63
CA GLU A 119 -7.73 -18.63 10.87
C GLU A 119 -8.67 -18.13 11.97
N GLY A 120 -8.11 -17.54 13.03
CA GLY A 120 -8.87 -17.07 14.20
C GLY A 120 -8.25 -17.47 15.54
N ASP A 121 -8.94 -17.15 16.62
CA ASP A 121 -8.44 -17.38 17.98
C ASP A 121 -8.55 -18.86 18.39
N ALA A 122 -7.49 -19.38 19.00
CA ALA A 122 -7.41 -20.72 19.56
C ALA A 122 -6.81 -20.71 20.97
N GLU A 123 -7.12 -21.72 21.78
CA GLU A 123 -6.53 -21.87 23.12
C GLU A 123 -5.42 -22.92 23.09
N ILE A 124 -4.20 -22.54 23.44
CA ILE A 124 -3.09 -23.47 23.63
C ILE A 124 -2.92 -23.82 25.10
N VAL A 125 -2.78 -25.11 25.39
CA VAL A 125 -2.61 -25.67 26.72
C VAL A 125 -1.30 -26.45 26.76
N VAL A 126 -0.33 -25.94 27.51
CA VAL A 126 1.00 -26.56 27.70
C VAL A 126 1.06 -27.15 29.11
N ARG A 127 1.32 -28.45 29.21
CA ARG A 127 1.52 -29.15 30.49
C ARG A 127 2.99 -29.52 30.63
N VAL A 128 3.58 -29.20 31.78
CA VAL A 128 4.98 -29.49 32.14
C VAL A 128 4.97 -30.17 33.51
N GLY A 129 5.12 -31.49 33.55
CA GLY A 129 4.94 -32.27 34.78
C GLY A 129 3.54 -32.07 35.39
N HIS A 130 3.49 -31.47 36.57
CA HIS A 130 2.25 -31.10 37.28
C HIS A 130 1.75 -29.69 36.96
N ASP A 131 2.55 -28.85 36.31
CA ASP A 131 2.21 -27.46 35.99
C ASP A 131 1.42 -27.38 34.67
N VAL A 132 0.42 -26.47 34.59
CA VAL A 132 -0.45 -26.29 33.42
C VAL A 132 -0.54 -24.82 33.05
N PHE A 133 -0.22 -24.49 31.79
CA PHE A 133 -0.28 -23.16 31.21
C PHE A 133 -1.38 -23.11 30.15
N ARG A 134 -2.28 -22.13 30.22
CA ARG A 134 -3.36 -21.90 29.23
C ARG A 134 -3.27 -20.50 28.65
N GLN A 135 -3.36 -20.35 27.34
CA GLN A 135 -3.27 -19.05 26.69
C GLN A 135 -4.08 -18.99 25.39
N THR A 136 -4.68 -17.83 25.10
CA THR A 136 -5.26 -17.54 23.78
C THR A 136 -4.16 -17.12 22.81
N ILE A 137 -4.13 -17.76 21.66
CA ILE A 137 -3.27 -17.48 20.52
C ILE A 137 -4.14 -17.15 19.30
N ASN A 138 -3.66 -16.30 18.41
CA ASN A 138 -4.30 -16.02 17.13
C ASN A 138 -3.63 -16.89 16.06
N ILE A 139 -4.40 -17.70 15.33
CA ILE A 139 -3.89 -18.47 14.20
C ILE A 139 -4.11 -17.64 12.94
N LYS A 140 -3.02 -17.31 12.24
CA LYS A 140 -3.00 -16.54 10.99
C LYS A 140 -2.74 -17.45 9.80
N LYS A 141 -3.15 -17.01 8.62
CA LYS A 141 -2.84 -17.69 7.36
C LYS A 141 -1.39 -17.40 6.92
N CYS A 142 -0.71 -18.36 6.29
CA CYS A 142 0.66 -18.12 5.79
C CYS A 142 0.60 -17.38 4.44
N ASP A 143 0.83 -16.06 4.42
CA ASP A 143 0.84 -15.32 3.15
C ASP A 143 2.17 -15.46 2.37
N HIS A 144 3.28 -15.82 3.03
CA HIS A 144 4.63 -15.82 2.45
C HIS A 144 5.54 -16.91 3.04
N CYS A 145 5.21 -18.18 2.79
CA CYS A 145 6.08 -19.31 3.14
C CYS A 145 7.22 -19.43 2.09
N ALA A 146 8.48 -19.54 2.53
CA ALA A 146 9.66 -19.70 1.68
C ALA A 146 9.48 -20.91 0.73
N GLY A 147 9.36 -20.60 -0.56
CA GLY A 147 8.85 -21.51 -1.61
C GLY A 147 7.77 -20.89 -2.52
N GLY A 148 7.30 -19.68 -2.22
CA GLY A 148 6.24 -18.98 -2.93
C GLY A 148 6.53 -18.61 -4.40
N THR A 149 5.44 -18.49 -5.18
CA THR A 149 5.44 -18.06 -6.58
C THR A 149 5.68 -16.54 -6.66
N ARG A 150 6.74 -16.10 -7.33
CA ARG A 150 7.03 -14.70 -7.67
C ARG A 150 6.24 -14.28 -8.91
N ILE A 151 5.62 -13.10 -8.89
CA ILE A 151 4.80 -12.59 -9.99
C ILE A 151 5.29 -11.19 -10.38
N LEU A 152 5.59 -10.98 -11.67
CA LEU A 152 6.00 -9.69 -12.23
C LEU A 152 4.95 -9.24 -13.25
N ILE A 153 4.50 -7.99 -13.16
CA ILE A 153 3.46 -7.42 -14.03
C ILE A 153 4.04 -6.25 -14.81
N PHE A 154 3.92 -6.29 -16.13
CA PHE A 154 4.38 -5.29 -17.08
C PHE A 154 3.20 -4.74 -17.89
N THR A 155 3.27 -3.46 -18.23
CA THR A 155 2.32 -2.78 -19.11
C THR A 155 3.07 -2.05 -20.22
N ASP A 156 2.46 -1.80 -21.38
CA ASP A 156 3.14 -1.11 -22.48
C ASP A 156 3.50 0.34 -22.12
N LYS A 157 2.62 1.03 -21.38
CA LYS A 157 2.84 2.40 -20.91
C LYS A 157 2.31 2.64 -19.49
N PRO A 158 2.76 3.71 -18.80
CA PRO A 158 2.31 4.02 -17.44
C PRO A 158 0.99 4.81 -17.36
N ILE A 159 0.59 5.48 -18.44
CA ILE A 159 -0.62 6.32 -18.51
C ILE A 159 -1.43 6.03 -19.78
N TYR A 160 -2.75 6.08 -19.66
CA TYR A 160 -3.69 5.79 -20.75
C TYR A 160 -4.78 6.86 -20.85
N LYS A 161 -5.29 7.03 -22.07
CA LYS A 161 -6.51 7.80 -22.35
C LYS A 161 -7.73 6.88 -22.33
N PRO A 162 -8.93 7.41 -22.12
CA PRO A 162 -10.15 6.67 -22.41
C PRO A 162 -10.16 6.11 -23.84
N SER A 163 -10.85 4.99 -24.03
CA SER A 163 -10.87 4.17 -25.26
C SER A 163 -9.56 3.51 -25.67
N GLN A 164 -8.45 3.68 -24.94
CA GLN A 164 -7.23 2.94 -25.22
C GLN A 164 -7.29 1.51 -24.65
N ILE A 165 -6.42 0.66 -25.18
CA ILE A 165 -6.19 -0.69 -24.68
C ILE A 165 -4.98 -0.66 -23.75
N VAL A 166 -5.13 -1.24 -22.56
CA VAL A 166 -4.06 -1.52 -21.62
C VAL A 166 -3.50 -2.89 -21.95
N HIS A 167 -2.27 -2.93 -22.46
CA HIS A 167 -1.59 -4.19 -22.75
C HIS A 167 -0.87 -4.69 -21.50
N ILE A 168 -1.20 -5.89 -21.02
CA ILE A 168 -0.66 -6.45 -19.77
C ILE A 168 0.12 -7.73 -20.08
N ARG A 169 1.35 -7.84 -19.58
CA ARG A 169 2.16 -9.06 -19.54
C ARG A 169 2.46 -9.43 -18.10
N VAL A 170 2.31 -10.70 -17.77
CA VAL A 170 2.62 -11.27 -16.45
C VAL A 170 3.70 -12.33 -16.61
N LEU A 171 4.71 -12.33 -15.73
CA LEU A 171 5.68 -13.42 -15.59
C LEU A 171 5.59 -14.01 -14.18
N CYS A 172 5.40 -15.33 -14.09
CA CYS A 172 5.31 -16.07 -12.85
C CYS A 172 6.47 -17.07 -12.73
N LEU A 173 7.16 -17.05 -11.59
CA LEU A 173 8.30 -17.90 -11.27
C LEU A 173 8.03 -18.65 -9.96
N GLU A 174 8.43 -19.91 -9.85
CA GLU A 174 8.35 -20.72 -8.64
C GLU A 174 9.77 -21.12 -8.24
N GLY A 175 10.28 -20.55 -7.14
CA GLY A 175 11.71 -20.61 -6.83
C GLY A 175 12.55 -20.07 -8.00
N ASP A 176 13.54 -20.85 -8.45
CA ASP A 176 14.39 -20.53 -9.61
C ASP A 176 13.84 -21.08 -10.94
N SER A 177 12.58 -21.53 -11.00
CA SER A 177 11.97 -22.07 -12.21
C SER A 177 10.73 -21.28 -12.61
N VAL A 178 10.21 -21.54 -13.82
CA VAL A 178 8.93 -20.96 -14.26
C VAL A 178 7.77 -21.62 -13.53
N TYR A 179 6.83 -20.81 -13.05
CA TYR A 179 5.58 -21.31 -12.47
C TYR A 179 4.76 -22.01 -13.55
N LYS A 180 4.13 -23.14 -13.19
CA LYS A 180 3.23 -23.90 -14.08
C LYS A 180 1.87 -24.04 -13.42
N GLY A 181 0.98 -23.10 -13.71
CA GLY A 181 -0.36 -23.12 -13.17
C GLY A 181 -1.23 -21.99 -13.73
N ASN A 182 -2.42 -21.86 -13.15
CA ASN A 182 -3.33 -20.81 -13.52
C ASN A 182 -3.08 -19.62 -12.60
N ILE A 183 -3.21 -18.43 -13.18
CA ILE A 183 -3.16 -17.17 -12.44
C ILE A 183 -4.51 -16.49 -12.53
N THR A 184 -4.84 -15.70 -11.53
CA THR A 184 -6.02 -14.82 -11.53
C THR A 184 -5.55 -13.40 -11.70
N LEU A 185 -5.95 -12.74 -12.79
CA LEU A 185 -5.76 -11.31 -13.01
C LEU A 185 -7.02 -10.56 -12.61
N GLU A 186 -6.88 -9.56 -11.75
CA GLU A 186 -7.94 -8.68 -11.29
C GLU A 186 -7.59 -7.22 -11.59
N ILE A 187 -8.57 -6.43 -12.05
CA ILE A 187 -8.40 -4.99 -12.27
C ILE A 187 -9.42 -4.25 -11.41
N LYS A 188 -8.94 -3.20 -10.72
CA LYS A 188 -9.73 -2.35 -9.85
C LYS A 188 -9.70 -0.88 -10.30
N THR A 189 -10.82 -0.19 -10.10
CA THR A 189 -10.97 1.26 -10.33
C THR A 189 -10.16 2.09 -9.31
N PRO A 190 -10.06 3.41 -9.49
CA PRO A 190 -9.45 4.32 -8.52
C PRO A 190 -10.11 4.29 -7.13
N GLU A 191 -11.41 3.99 -7.07
CA GLU A 191 -12.20 3.85 -5.85
C GLU A 191 -12.01 2.47 -5.18
N GLY A 192 -11.29 1.54 -5.84
CA GLY A 192 -11.00 0.20 -5.34
C GLY A 192 -11.97 -0.89 -5.78
N ASP A 193 -12.94 -0.57 -6.65
CA ASP A 193 -13.94 -1.52 -7.13
C ASP A 193 -13.36 -2.47 -8.16
N LYS A 194 -13.58 -3.77 -7.96
CA LYS A 194 -13.20 -4.78 -8.95
C LYS A 194 -14.13 -4.73 -10.17
N ILE A 195 -13.53 -4.58 -11.34
CA ILE A 195 -14.24 -4.50 -12.64
C ILE A 195 -13.91 -5.66 -13.58
N LEU A 196 -12.86 -6.40 -13.28
CA LEU A 196 -12.44 -7.55 -14.04
C LEU A 196 -11.79 -8.57 -13.12
N LYS A 197 -12.13 -9.84 -13.31
CA LYS A 197 -11.36 -10.99 -12.84
C LYS A 197 -11.30 -12.03 -13.95
N LYS A 198 -10.09 -12.42 -14.33
CA LYS A 198 -9.85 -13.42 -15.37
C LYS A 198 -8.83 -14.45 -14.91
N ASN A 199 -9.18 -15.72 -15.07
CA ASN A 199 -8.23 -16.81 -14.90
C ASN A 199 -7.46 -16.98 -16.21
N LEU A 200 -6.13 -16.84 -16.15
CA LEU A 200 -5.22 -16.98 -17.28
C LEU A 200 -4.29 -18.17 -17.04
N ASN A 201 -3.92 -18.86 -18.11
CA ASN A 201 -2.94 -19.94 -18.05
C ASN A 201 -1.57 -19.37 -18.37
N VAL A 202 -0.57 -19.66 -17.54
CA VAL A 202 0.83 -19.35 -17.90
C VAL A 202 1.35 -20.40 -18.87
N ASN A 203 2.21 -19.96 -19.79
CA ASN A 203 2.87 -20.85 -20.74
C ASN A 203 4.15 -21.50 -20.17
N ASP A 204 4.87 -22.25 -21.01
CA ASP A 204 6.12 -22.93 -20.66
C ASP A 204 7.28 -22.01 -20.24
N PHE A 205 7.14 -20.70 -20.42
CA PHE A 205 8.08 -19.67 -19.97
C PHE A 205 7.54 -18.91 -18.75
N GLY A 206 6.45 -19.37 -18.13
CA GLY A 206 5.81 -18.70 -17.00
C GLY A 206 5.08 -17.41 -17.37
N ILE A 207 4.84 -17.15 -18.67
CA ILE A 207 4.24 -15.90 -19.14
C ILE A 207 2.74 -16.07 -19.37
N ALA A 208 1.96 -15.07 -18.96
CA ALA A 208 0.59 -14.83 -19.41
C ALA A 208 0.46 -13.38 -19.90
N TYR A 209 -0.57 -13.08 -20.68
CA TYR A 209 -0.85 -11.72 -21.14
C TYR A 209 -2.36 -11.49 -21.30
N PHE A 210 -2.78 -10.23 -21.21
CA PHE A 210 -4.17 -9.83 -21.32
C PHE A 210 -4.28 -8.39 -21.84
N ASP A 211 -5.25 -8.14 -22.70
CA ASP A 211 -5.56 -6.81 -23.22
C ASP A 211 -6.87 -6.31 -22.61
N PHE A 212 -6.81 -5.19 -21.88
CA PHE A 212 -7.96 -4.59 -21.22
C PHE A 212 -8.39 -3.30 -21.91
N SER A 213 -9.60 -3.27 -22.47
CA SER A 213 -10.12 -2.08 -23.16
C SER A 213 -10.79 -1.11 -22.20
N LEU A 214 -10.35 0.15 -22.23
CA LEU A 214 -10.97 1.23 -21.45
C LEU A 214 -12.25 1.73 -22.14
N ALA A 215 -13.27 2.05 -21.34
CA ALA A 215 -14.46 2.74 -21.85
C ALA A 215 -14.15 4.15 -22.40
N GLU A 216 -15.11 4.75 -23.10
CA GLU A 216 -14.98 6.14 -23.58
C GLU A 216 -15.14 7.15 -22.42
N THR A 217 -16.02 6.82 -21.49
CA THR A 217 -16.22 7.50 -20.22
C THR A 217 -16.10 6.45 -19.12
N LEU A 218 -15.31 6.75 -18.10
CA LEU A 218 -15.01 5.89 -16.95
C LEU A 218 -14.45 6.73 -15.81
N PRO A 219 -14.38 6.20 -14.57
CA PRO A 219 -13.67 6.86 -13.47
C PRO A 219 -12.22 7.18 -13.83
N LEU A 220 -11.85 8.45 -13.88
CA LEU A 220 -10.46 8.84 -14.14
C LEU A 220 -9.64 8.75 -12.86
N GLY A 221 -8.43 8.18 -12.93
CA GLY A 221 -7.63 8.00 -11.74
C GLY A 221 -6.57 6.91 -11.85
N THR A 222 -6.18 6.36 -10.71
CA THR A 222 -5.17 5.31 -10.61
C THR A 222 -5.84 3.95 -10.53
N TYR A 223 -5.74 3.16 -11.58
CA TYR A 223 -6.24 1.79 -11.61
C TYR A 223 -5.20 0.83 -11.04
N THR A 224 -5.69 -0.25 -10.42
CA THR A 224 -4.84 -1.26 -9.79
C THR A 224 -5.05 -2.62 -10.49
N ILE A 225 -3.96 -3.20 -10.99
CA ILE A 225 -3.91 -4.54 -11.58
C ILE A 225 -3.29 -5.47 -10.54
N ASN A 226 -4.08 -6.40 -10.02
CA ASN A 226 -3.63 -7.46 -9.12
C ASN A 226 -3.52 -8.77 -9.90
N VAL A 227 -2.50 -9.55 -9.61
CA VAL A 227 -2.36 -10.90 -10.17
C VAL A 227 -2.02 -11.85 -9.05
N SER A 228 -2.76 -12.95 -8.92
CA SER A 228 -2.48 -14.03 -7.96
C SER A 228 -2.18 -15.36 -8.64
N ALA A 229 -1.27 -16.13 -8.04
CA ALA A 229 -0.86 -17.47 -8.46
C ALA A 229 -0.83 -18.36 -7.21
N GLY A 230 -1.88 -19.16 -7.03
CA GLY A 230 -2.13 -19.83 -5.75
C GLY A 230 -2.36 -18.80 -4.63
N GLU A 231 -1.56 -18.87 -3.57
CA GLU A 231 -1.64 -17.96 -2.41
C GLU A 231 -0.80 -16.68 -2.59
N ASN A 232 0.06 -16.62 -3.61
CA ASN A 232 0.93 -15.47 -3.86
C ASN A 232 0.22 -14.45 -4.75
N TYR A 233 0.50 -13.15 -4.57
CA TYR A 233 -0.02 -12.10 -5.44
C TYR A 233 0.99 -10.97 -5.69
N ALA A 234 0.78 -10.21 -6.76
CA ALA A 234 1.50 -8.99 -7.08
C ALA A 234 0.54 -7.91 -7.56
N THR A 235 0.95 -6.65 -7.43
CA THR A 235 0.14 -5.48 -7.78
C THR A 235 0.91 -4.52 -8.68
N ARG A 236 0.24 -3.96 -9.68
CA ARG A 236 0.74 -2.90 -10.57
C ARG A 236 -0.29 -1.81 -10.70
N ILE A 237 0.14 -0.55 -10.68
CA ILE A 237 -0.75 0.60 -10.89
C ILE A 237 -0.57 1.20 -12.29
N ILE A 238 -1.66 1.73 -12.84
CA ILE A 238 -1.68 2.51 -14.09
C ILE A 238 -2.52 3.77 -13.89
N LYS A 239 -2.21 4.86 -14.60
CA LYS A 239 -3.03 6.08 -14.57
C LYS A 239 -3.93 6.15 -15.81
N VAL A 240 -5.18 6.54 -15.63
CA VAL A 240 -6.08 6.91 -16.74
C VAL A 240 -6.49 8.38 -16.61
N SER A 241 -6.27 9.15 -17.67
CA SER A 241 -6.54 10.60 -17.71
C SER A 241 -6.73 11.08 -19.15
N HIS A 242 -7.42 12.22 -19.33
CA HIS A 242 -7.28 13.00 -20.56
C HIS A 242 -5.92 13.71 -20.54
N TYR A 243 -5.14 13.56 -21.61
CA TYR A 243 -3.87 14.27 -21.80
C TYR A 243 -3.58 14.54 -23.28
N VAL A 244 -2.70 15.51 -23.53
CA VAL A 244 -2.11 15.78 -24.84
C VAL A 244 -0.62 15.48 -24.72
N LEU A 245 -0.02 14.88 -25.75
CA LEU A 245 1.40 14.57 -25.75
C LEU A 245 2.22 15.87 -25.86
N PRO A 246 3.23 16.08 -25.00
CA PRO A 246 4.08 17.24 -25.13
C PRO A 246 4.82 17.21 -26.47
N ARG A 247 5.01 18.37 -27.10
CA ARG A 247 5.71 18.45 -28.40
C ARG A 247 7.23 18.47 -28.28
N PHE A 248 7.76 18.94 -27.15
CA PHE A 248 9.20 19.01 -26.92
C PHE A 248 9.55 18.79 -25.45
N LYS A 249 10.77 18.30 -25.22
CA LYS A 249 11.36 18.10 -23.90
C LYS A 249 11.85 19.43 -23.36
N ILE A 250 11.59 19.65 -22.08
CA ILE A 250 12.16 20.74 -21.30
C ILE A 250 13.06 20.07 -20.25
N GLU A 251 14.34 20.40 -20.27
CA GLU A 251 15.35 19.88 -19.36
C GLU A 251 16.12 21.05 -18.75
N LEU A 252 16.53 20.90 -17.49
CA LEU A 252 17.28 21.94 -16.79
C LEU A 252 18.59 21.36 -16.26
N PHE A 253 19.68 21.62 -16.99
CA PHE A 253 21.01 21.12 -16.70
C PHE A 253 21.79 22.04 -15.75
N GLY A 254 22.82 21.49 -15.13
CA GLY A 254 23.73 22.25 -14.26
C GLY A 254 23.13 22.60 -12.89
N LEU A 255 21.94 22.09 -12.57
CA LEU A 255 21.41 22.18 -11.22
C LEU A 255 22.27 21.34 -10.26
N LYS A 256 22.55 21.92 -9.10
CA LYS A 256 23.06 21.18 -7.95
C LYS A 256 21.90 20.39 -7.34
N GLY A 257 22.21 19.25 -6.73
CA GLY A 257 21.19 18.49 -6.00
C GLY A 257 20.58 19.27 -4.84
N TYR A 258 21.32 20.25 -4.30
CA TYR A 258 20.84 21.17 -3.28
C TYR A 258 21.52 22.55 -3.42
N TYR A 259 20.88 23.56 -2.82
CA TYR A 259 21.41 24.91 -2.71
C TYR A 259 21.28 25.41 -1.28
N LEU A 260 22.27 26.20 -0.83
CA LEU A 260 22.15 26.90 0.44
C LEU A 260 21.18 28.09 0.31
N VAL A 261 20.56 28.49 1.42
CA VAL A 261 19.58 29.59 1.44
C VAL A 261 20.10 30.92 0.88
N ASP A 262 21.41 31.18 0.95
CA ASP A 262 22.09 32.37 0.44
C ASP A 262 22.75 32.17 -0.93
N GLU A 263 22.60 30.98 -1.52
CA GLU A 263 23.19 30.62 -2.80
C GLU A 263 22.25 30.90 -3.98
N SER A 264 22.77 31.53 -5.04
CA SER A 264 22.03 31.70 -6.30
C SER A 264 22.01 30.41 -7.11
N ILE A 265 20.86 30.05 -7.66
CA ILE A 265 20.72 28.87 -8.53
C ILE A 265 21.07 29.28 -9.96
N LYS A 266 22.09 28.64 -10.52
CA LYS A 266 22.47 28.76 -11.93
C LYS A 266 22.20 27.44 -12.62
N GLY A 267 21.66 27.50 -13.83
CA GLY A 267 21.40 26.32 -14.65
C GLY A 267 21.33 26.70 -16.13
N THR A 268 21.39 25.69 -16.97
CA THR A 268 21.21 25.81 -18.41
C THR A 268 19.93 25.09 -18.78
N LEU A 269 18.92 25.87 -19.14
CA LEU A 269 17.70 25.34 -19.71
C LEU A 269 18.00 24.79 -21.11
N SER A 270 17.47 23.61 -21.41
CA SER A 270 17.54 22.96 -22.72
C SER A 270 16.13 22.54 -23.14
N CYS A 271 15.74 22.97 -24.33
CA CYS A 271 14.42 22.77 -24.89
C CYS A 271 14.60 22.18 -26.29
N HIS A 272 14.26 20.90 -26.44
CA HIS A 272 14.46 20.16 -27.69
C HIS A 272 13.23 19.33 -28.02
N TYR A 273 12.82 19.31 -29.30
CA TYR A 273 11.78 18.41 -29.77
C TYR A 273 12.17 16.94 -29.55
N PHE A 274 11.20 16.02 -29.45
CA PHE A 274 11.45 14.59 -29.20
C PHE A 274 12.30 13.91 -30.29
N PHE A 275 12.35 14.48 -31.48
CA PHE A 275 13.21 14.06 -32.59
C PHE A 275 14.60 14.74 -32.59
N GLY A 276 14.96 15.46 -31.51
CA GLY A 276 16.32 15.92 -31.23
C GLY A 276 16.71 17.31 -31.73
N LYS A 277 15.78 18.08 -32.33
CA LYS A 277 16.06 19.44 -32.82
C LYS A 277 15.80 20.51 -31.75
N PRO A 278 16.53 21.63 -31.77
CA PRO A 278 16.35 22.71 -30.81
C PRO A 278 15.00 23.41 -30.97
N VAL A 279 14.45 23.89 -29.85
CA VAL A 279 13.26 24.75 -29.84
C VAL A 279 13.69 26.21 -29.97
N GLU A 280 13.24 26.88 -31.02
CA GLU A 280 13.36 28.34 -31.17
C GLU A 280 12.15 29.02 -30.52
N GLY A 281 12.36 29.95 -29.58
CA GLY A 281 11.26 30.59 -28.87
C GLY A 281 11.68 31.28 -27.57
N VAL A 282 10.74 31.40 -26.64
CA VAL A 282 10.97 32.03 -25.33
C VAL A 282 10.60 31.10 -24.18
N ALA A 283 11.41 31.10 -23.12
CA ALA A 283 11.18 30.33 -21.91
C ALA A 283 10.93 31.25 -20.71
N THR A 284 9.78 31.12 -20.07
CA THR A 284 9.42 31.79 -18.83
C THR A 284 9.70 30.88 -17.64
N VAL A 285 10.66 31.27 -16.80
CA VAL A 285 11.02 30.56 -15.57
C VAL A 285 10.40 31.26 -14.38
N LYS A 286 9.62 30.54 -13.58
CA LYS A 286 8.95 31.00 -12.35
C LYS A 286 9.34 30.09 -11.17
N ALA A 287 10.10 30.62 -10.22
CA ALA A 287 10.49 29.91 -9.01
C ALA A 287 9.56 30.24 -7.83
N ARG A 288 9.07 29.22 -7.14
CA ARG A 288 8.24 29.31 -5.94
C ARG A 288 8.91 28.58 -4.78
N VAL A 289 8.84 29.15 -3.58
CA VAL A 289 9.32 28.51 -2.34
C VAL A 289 8.12 28.20 -1.46
N TYR A 290 8.15 27.04 -0.80
CA TYR A 290 7.12 26.65 0.14
C TYR A 290 7.42 27.17 1.55
N ILE A 291 6.48 27.92 2.15
CA ILE A 291 6.56 28.48 3.52
C ILE A 291 5.30 28.19 4.34
N GLY A 292 4.68 27.03 4.11
CA GLY A 292 3.31 26.71 4.52
C GLY A 292 2.26 27.06 3.45
N VAL A 293 2.62 27.98 2.54
CA VAL A 293 1.95 28.24 1.26
C VAL A 293 3.00 28.50 0.18
N TRP A 294 2.69 28.20 -1.08
CA TRP A 294 3.60 28.46 -2.21
C TRP A 294 3.70 29.96 -2.52
N LYS A 295 4.89 30.55 -2.36
CA LYS A 295 5.16 31.96 -2.67
C LYS A 295 6.10 32.09 -3.85
N THR A 296 5.78 32.96 -4.81
CA THR A 296 6.66 33.23 -5.96
C THR A 296 7.84 34.08 -5.52
N LEU A 297 9.06 33.56 -5.71
CA LEU A 297 10.33 34.25 -5.45
C LEU A 297 10.83 34.99 -6.69
N TYR A 298 10.68 34.37 -7.85
CA TYR A 298 11.29 34.82 -9.09
C TYR A 298 10.41 34.52 -10.30
N LYS A 299 10.38 35.43 -11.28
CA LYS A 299 9.78 35.21 -12.60
C LYS A 299 10.56 35.99 -13.64
N LYS A 300 11.08 35.32 -14.68
CA LYS A 300 11.75 35.97 -15.82
C LYS A 300 11.57 35.16 -17.09
N THR A 301 11.54 35.85 -18.23
CA THR A 301 11.51 35.24 -19.57
C THR A 301 12.89 35.37 -20.23
N TYR A 302 13.30 34.31 -20.91
CA TYR A 302 14.58 34.14 -21.59
C TYR A 302 14.32 33.78 -23.06
N ASP A 303 15.07 34.37 -23.99
CA ASP A 303 15.10 33.90 -25.37
C ASP A 303 15.94 32.61 -25.46
N LEU A 304 15.48 31.63 -26.23
CA LEU A 304 16.20 30.39 -26.48
C LEU A 304 17.14 30.56 -27.68
N GLU A 305 18.43 30.33 -27.47
CA GLU A 305 19.45 30.27 -28.52
C GLU A 305 19.86 28.81 -28.73
N ASP A 306 19.59 28.26 -29.93
CA ASP A 306 19.82 26.85 -30.27
C ASP A 306 19.17 25.87 -29.26
N GLY A 307 17.96 26.22 -28.78
CA GLY A 307 17.26 25.44 -27.76
C GLY A 307 17.81 25.60 -26.34
N PHE A 308 18.79 26.46 -26.10
CA PHE A 308 19.37 26.66 -24.78
C PHE A 308 19.13 28.07 -24.23
N ALA A 309 19.03 28.17 -22.90
CA ALA A 309 19.10 29.46 -22.19
C ALA A 309 19.84 29.32 -20.87
N SER A 310 20.76 30.24 -20.58
CA SER A 310 21.41 30.30 -19.26
C SER A 310 20.54 31.06 -18.27
N ILE A 311 20.10 30.37 -17.21
CA ILE A 311 19.22 30.93 -16.20
C ILE A 311 19.96 31.23 -14.89
N THR A 312 19.54 32.27 -14.19
CA THR A 312 20.03 32.58 -12.84
C THR A 312 18.88 33.04 -11.98
N ILE A 313 18.58 32.26 -10.94
CA ILE A 313 17.53 32.52 -9.96
C ILE A 313 18.23 33.04 -8.69
N PRO A 314 17.74 34.13 -8.07
CA PRO A 314 18.31 34.67 -6.86
C PRO A 314 18.17 33.69 -5.68
N PRO A 315 18.99 33.85 -4.62
CA PRO A 315 18.89 33.01 -3.42
C PRO A 315 17.50 33.01 -2.79
N ALA A 316 17.13 31.88 -2.17
CA ALA A 316 15.84 31.72 -1.52
C ALA A 316 15.69 32.58 -0.25
N MET A 317 16.80 32.93 0.40
CA MET A 317 16.93 33.69 1.66
C MET A 317 16.33 33.01 2.91
N TYR A 318 15.50 31.99 2.75
CA TYR A 318 14.90 31.22 3.85
C TYR A 318 14.63 29.77 3.39
N ALA A 319 14.69 28.85 4.34
CA ALA A 319 14.21 27.47 4.22
C ALA A 319 13.15 27.26 5.30
N VAL A 320 11.95 26.81 4.91
CA VAL A 320 10.92 26.39 5.87
C VAL A 320 10.59 24.94 5.51
N GLY A 321 11.12 24.01 6.30
CA GLY A 321 10.87 22.59 6.13
C GLY A 321 9.67 22.08 6.92
N ILE A 322 9.22 20.89 6.54
CA ILE A 322 8.38 20.03 7.38
C ILE A 322 9.32 19.34 8.37
N PRO A 323 8.97 19.19 9.67
CA PRO A 323 9.87 18.60 10.69
C PRO A 323 10.44 17.22 10.29
N GLU A 324 9.70 16.46 9.49
CA GLU A 324 10.07 15.14 8.97
C GLU A 324 11.27 15.16 8.01
N ASN A 325 11.60 16.32 7.42
CA ASN A 325 12.74 16.52 6.50
C ASN A 325 13.84 17.41 7.09
N MET A 326 13.98 17.40 8.43
CA MET A 326 15.08 18.06 9.14
C MET A 326 15.22 19.56 8.77
N ASP A 327 14.09 20.28 8.66
CA ASP A 327 13.99 21.72 8.35
C ASP A 327 14.44 22.17 6.93
N ASN A 328 14.68 21.26 5.99
CA ASN A 328 14.95 21.62 4.59
C ASN A 328 13.68 22.07 3.85
N GLY A 329 13.79 23.14 3.06
CA GLY A 329 12.70 23.68 2.24
C GLY A 329 12.79 23.22 0.78
N TYR A 330 11.68 23.28 0.06
CA TYR A 330 11.64 23.02 -1.39
C TYR A 330 11.44 24.30 -2.18
N MET A 331 12.16 24.41 -3.29
CA MET A 331 11.87 25.38 -4.34
C MET A 331 11.40 24.65 -5.58
N GLU A 332 10.24 25.05 -6.09
CA GLU A 332 9.69 24.59 -7.35
C GLU A 332 9.96 25.63 -8.44
N ILE A 333 10.67 25.22 -9.48
CA ILE A 333 11.03 26.00 -10.65
C ILE A 333 10.11 25.56 -11.79
N ASN A 334 9.07 26.33 -12.06
CA ASN A 334 8.20 26.10 -13.22
C ASN A 334 8.80 26.77 -14.44
N VAL A 335 9.02 26.01 -15.50
CA VAL A 335 9.45 26.51 -16.79
C VAL A 335 8.31 26.33 -17.76
N SER A 336 7.88 27.42 -18.39
CA SER A 336 6.92 27.41 -19.49
C SER A 336 7.61 27.94 -20.73
N VAL A 337 7.60 27.16 -21.82
CA VAL A 337 8.32 27.45 -23.06
C VAL A 337 7.30 27.63 -24.16
N ARG A 338 7.39 28.75 -24.87
CA ARG A 338 6.61 29.05 -26.06
C ARG A 338 7.53 29.01 -27.27
N ASP A 339 7.26 28.14 -28.24
CA ASP A 339 8.03 28.11 -29.48
C ASP A 339 7.65 29.26 -30.44
N SER A 340 8.40 29.40 -31.54
CA SER A 340 8.22 30.45 -32.54
C SER A 340 6.86 30.42 -33.25
N SER A 341 6.12 29.32 -33.15
CA SER A 341 4.79 29.17 -33.73
C SER A 341 3.65 29.59 -32.81
N GLY A 342 3.95 29.75 -31.52
CA GLY A 342 2.97 30.04 -30.47
C GLY A 342 2.55 28.84 -29.63
N HIS A 343 3.10 27.64 -29.87
CA HIS A 343 2.85 26.46 -29.04
C HIS A 343 3.50 26.60 -27.66
N GLU A 344 2.80 26.23 -26.60
CA GLU A 344 3.30 26.30 -25.22
C GLU A 344 3.38 24.92 -24.56
N GLU A 345 4.50 24.65 -23.89
CA GLU A 345 4.67 23.52 -22.98
C GLU A 345 5.16 24.03 -21.62
N ALA A 346 4.90 23.28 -20.55
CA ALA A 346 5.42 23.61 -19.23
C ALA A 346 5.91 22.38 -18.47
N LYS A 347 6.98 22.55 -17.69
CA LYS A 347 7.55 21.54 -16.80
C LYS A 347 8.00 22.16 -15.49
N SER A 348 7.83 21.43 -14.40
CA SER A 348 8.23 21.86 -13.06
C SER A 348 9.42 21.04 -12.57
N PHE A 349 10.42 21.71 -12.03
CA PHE A 349 11.59 21.09 -11.41
C PHE A 349 11.59 21.44 -9.93
N ILE A 350 11.93 20.48 -9.06
CA ILE A 350 12.02 20.71 -7.62
C ILE A 350 13.49 20.63 -7.21
N VAL A 351 13.96 21.59 -6.42
CA VAL A 351 15.29 21.60 -5.83
C VAL A 351 15.22 21.73 -4.31
N SER A 352 16.15 21.06 -3.63
CA SER A 352 16.29 21.13 -2.17
C SER A 352 17.00 22.42 -1.76
N ILE A 353 16.40 23.18 -0.85
CA ILE A 353 16.97 24.38 -0.24
C ILE A 353 17.32 24.05 1.21
N ALA A 354 18.62 23.99 1.48
CA ALA A 354 19.15 23.60 2.78
C ALA A 354 19.69 24.81 3.53
N LYS A 355 19.55 24.76 4.86
CA LYS A 355 20.18 25.74 5.75
C LYS A 355 21.66 25.43 5.98
N GLU A 356 22.02 24.15 5.99
CA GLU A 356 23.37 23.66 6.25
C GLU A 356 23.89 22.77 5.09
N PRO A 357 25.21 22.76 4.84
CA PRO A 357 25.77 22.05 3.69
C PRO A 357 25.89 20.54 3.87
N VAL A 358 25.76 20.02 5.10
CA VAL A 358 25.86 18.60 5.41
C VAL A 358 24.83 18.27 6.48
N ILE A 359 24.05 17.23 6.24
CA ILE A 359 23.12 16.62 7.18
C ILE A 359 23.87 15.51 7.91
N LEU A 360 23.83 15.55 9.24
CA LEU A 360 24.36 14.50 10.09
C LEU A 360 23.19 13.69 10.64
N THR A 361 23.22 12.38 10.42
CA THR A 361 22.32 11.44 11.05
C THR A 361 23.13 10.43 11.83
N MET A 362 22.76 10.22 13.08
CA MET A 362 23.35 9.18 13.91
C MET A 362 22.41 7.99 13.93
N LEU A 363 22.90 6.85 13.45
CA LEU A 363 22.26 5.57 13.63
C LEU A 363 23.03 4.81 14.71
N GLU A 364 22.34 4.47 15.79
CA GLU A 364 22.90 3.66 16.85
C GLU A 364 22.36 2.23 16.75
N ASP A 365 23.21 1.25 17.06
CA ASP A 365 22.70 -0.05 17.41
C ASP A 365 22.11 -0.03 18.83
N ASP A 366 21.47 -1.14 19.20
CA ASP A 366 20.75 -1.22 20.46
C ASP A 366 21.69 -1.00 21.66
N ASN A 367 21.48 0.07 22.42
CA ASN A 367 22.40 0.50 23.47
C ASN A 367 22.15 -0.26 24.77
N VAL A 368 22.92 -1.31 24.98
CA VAL A 368 22.84 -2.15 26.18
C VAL A 368 24.03 -1.86 27.10
N ILE A 369 23.77 -1.54 28.36
CA ILE A 369 24.80 -1.16 29.34
C ILE A 369 25.90 -2.21 29.42
N ASN A 370 27.17 -1.79 29.48
CA ASN A 370 28.39 -2.61 29.49
C ASN A 370 28.63 -3.46 28.23
N THR A 371 27.86 -3.28 27.17
CA THR A 371 28.08 -3.99 25.90
C THR A 371 28.71 -3.07 24.85
N PRO A 372 29.43 -3.61 23.85
CA PRO A 372 29.88 -2.83 22.71
C PRO A 372 28.67 -2.27 21.93
N SER A 373 28.65 -0.97 21.72
CA SER A 373 27.74 -0.29 20.81
C SER A 373 28.49 0.30 19.64
N THR A 374 27.87 0.20 18.48
CA THR A 374 28.36 0.71 17.21
C THR A 374 27.44 1.82 16.76
N TYR A 375 28.03 2.99 16.57
CA TYR A 375 27.35 4.18 16.08
C TYR A 375 27.83 4.45 14.68
N TYR A 376 26.89 4.58 13.75
CA TYR A 376 27.14 4.98 12.40
C TYR A 376 26.72 6.43 12.26
N VAL A 377 27.71 7.29 12.07
CA VAL A 377 27.48 8.68 11.70
C VAL A 377 27.40 8.74 10.20
N LEU A 378 26.18 8.89 9.70
CA LEU A 378 25.91 9.12 8.31
C LEU A 378 26.01 10.62 8.03
N ALA A 379 26.97 10.99 7.20
CA ALA A 379 27.12 12.33 6.68
C ALA A 379 26.67 12.35 5.22
N GLN A 380 25.61 13.10 4.95
CA GLN A 380 25.07 13.27 3.61
C GLN A 380 24.97 14.74 3.25
N TYR A 381 25.14 15.04 1.99
CA TYR A 381 24.71 16.30 1.43
C TYR A 381 23.16 16.34 1.40
N PRO A 382 22.52 17.53 1.41
CA PRO A 382 21.06 17.65 1.37
C PRO A 382 20.38 17.08 0.11
N ASP A 383 21.14 16.61 -0.88
CA ASP A 383 20.68 15.86 -2.04
C ASP A 383 20.76 14.33 -1.86
N GLY A 384 21.07 13.88 -0.65
CA GLY A 384 21.20 12.47 -0.27
C GLY A 384 22.58 11.85 -0.58
N LYS A 385 23.47 12.56 -1.29
CA LYS A 385 24.79 12.00 -1.64
C LYS A 385 25.69 11.86 -0.41
N PRO A 386 26.50 10.80 -0.33
CA PRO A 386 27.40 10.59 0.79
C PRO A 386 28.56 11.60 0.83
N VAL A 387 28.93 12.06 2.03
CA VAL A 387 30.12 12.88 2.25
C VAL A 387 31.30 11.96 2.56
N GLU A 388 32.07 11.56 1.55
CA GLU A 388 33.23 10.67 1.72
C GLU A 388 34.47 11.37 2.33
N ASN A 389 35.29 10.63 3.09
CA ASN A 389 36.58 11.05 3.65
C ASN A 389 36.51 12.38 4.44
N ALA A 390 35.42 12.61 5.15
CA ALA A 390 35.27 13.68 6.12
C ALA A 390 35.76 13.22 7.49
N LEU A 391 36.51 14.05 8.20
CA LEU A 391 36.85 13.79 9.60
C LEU A 391 35.60 13.97 10.45
N VAL A 392 35.24 12.96 11.21
CA VAL A 392 34.15 12.99 12.18
C VAL A 392 34.74 12.82 13.57
N LEU A 393 34.51 13.83 14.42
CA LEU A 393 34.82 13.80 15.84
C LEU A 393 33.56 13.39 16.61
N PHE A 394 33.69 12.34 17.41
CA PHE A 394 32.62 11.74 18.19
C PHE A 394 32.93 11.89 19.68
N ASP A 395 32.26 12.84 20.35
CA ASP A 395 32.48 13.20 21.75
C ASP A 395 31.25 12.85 22.61
N THR A 396 31.41 11.86 23.47
CA THR A 396 30.35 11.37 24.39
C THR A 396 30.33 12.07 25.75
N GLY A 397 31.18 13.08 25.94
CA GLY A 397 31.49 13.73 27.21
C GLY A 397 32.50 12.96 28.06
N ASN A 398 32.56 11.63 27.93
CA ASN A 398 33.50 10.75 28.65
C ASN A 398 34.63 10.22 27.76
N GLN A 399 34.37 10.08 26.46
CA GLN A 399 35.31 9.57 25.46
C GLN A 399 35.24 10.41 24.19
N ASN A 400 36.42 10.72 23.65
CA ASN A 400 36.59 11.40 22.38
C ASN A 400 37.23 10.44 21.38
N MET A 401 36.56 10.24 20.26
CA MET A 401 37.04 9.40 19.17
C MET A 401 37.00 10.18 17.86
N GLU A 402 37.85 9.79 16.93
CA GLU A 402 37.87 10.33 15.57
C GLU A 402 37.86 9.20 14.56
N ASN A 403 37.11 9.40 13.48
CA ASN A 403 37.12 8.49 12.34
C ASN A 403 36.78 9.26 11.06
N TYR A 404 37.05 8.66 9.91
CA TYR A 404 36.74 9.22 8.61
C TYR A 404 35.53 8.52 8.00
N THR A 405 34.72 9.26 7.25
CA THR A 405 33.61 8.68 6.50
C THR A 405 34.11 7.86 5.31
N ASP A 406 33.45 6.73 5.04
CA ASP A 406 33.74 5.87 3.89
C ASP A 406 33.09 6.41 2.59
N VAL A 407 33.18 5.64 1.49
CA VAL A 407 32.56 5.96 0.18
C VAL A 407 31.03 6.12 0.26
N ARG A 408 30.39 5.59 1.30
CA ARG A 408 28.95 5.71 1.59
C ARG A 408 28.65 6.86 2.56
N GLY A 409 29.66 7.65 2.93
CA GLY A 409 29.50 8.80 3.82
C GLY A 409 29.31 8.39 5.28
N ILE A 410 29.69 7.16 5.64
CA ILE A 410 29.47 6.61 6.98
C ILE A 410 30.79 6.56 7.73
N ALA A 411 30.83 7.16 8.91
CA ALA A 411 31.90 6.97 9.89
C ALA A 411 31.37 6.11 11.04
N SER A 412 32.03 4.97 11.31
CA SER A 412 31.62 4.06 12.38
C SER A 412 32.45 4.26 13.64
N PHE A 413 31.81 4.36 14.79
CA PHE A 413 32.44 4.46 16.10
C PHE A 413 31.98 3.29 16.96
N LYS A 414 32.93 2.59 17.60
CA LYS A 414 32.62 1.45 18.46
C LYS A 414 33.22 1.66 19.83
N PHE A 415 32.39 1.66 20.85
CA PHE A 415 32.81 1.76 22.24
C PHE A 415 31.87 0.98 23.14
N THR A 416 32.29 0.69 24.37
CA THR A 416 31.42 0.05 25.36
C THR A 416 30.49 1.10 25.96
N TYR A 417 29.18 0.97 25.72
CA TYR A 417 28.17 1.86 26.27
C TYR A 417 28.10 1.71 27.79
N LYS A 418 28.30 2.79 28.55
CA LYS A 418 28.29 2.83 30.02
C LYS A 418 27.21 3.75 30.60
N GLY A 419 26.25 4.18 29.78
CA GLY A 419 25.17 5.09 30.19
C GLY A 419 25.38 6.54 29.75
N GLU A 420 26.15 6.76 28.69
CA GLU A 420 26.28 8.05 28.01
C GLU A 420 24.89 8.58 27.63
N ARG A 421 24.65 9.89 27.85
CA ARG A 421 23.33 10.52 27.63
C ARG A 421 23.23 11.28 26.32
N TYR A 422 24.36 11.64 25.74
CA TYR A 422 24.44 12.37 24.48
C TYR A 422 25.79 12.12 23.81
N VAL A 423 25.85 12.40 22.52
CA VAL A 423 27.09 12.59 21.78
C VAL A 423 27.05 13.89 21.01
N ASN A 424 28.15 14.62 21.06
CA ASN A 424 28.42 15.73 20.15
C ASN A 424 29.22 15.17 18.96
N ILE A 425 28.63 15.25 17.78
CA ILE A 425 29.27 14.85 16.53
C ILE A 425 29.68 16.11 15.81
N THR A 426 30.97 16.23 15.50
CA THR A 426 31.50 17.34 14.70
C THR A 426 32.14 16.80 13.44
N LEU A 427 31.64 17.19 12.28
CA LEU A 427 32.20 16.85 10.99
C LEU A 427 33.05 18.00 10.45
N ALA A 428 34.24 17.68 9.93
CA ALA A 428 35.16 18.58 9.27
C ALA A 428 35.59 18.02 7.90
N LYS A 429 35.32 18.76 6.82
CA LYS A 429 35.79 18.43 5.47
C LYS A 429 36.11 19.70 4.68
N GLY A 430 37.40 19.98 4.46
CA GLY A 430 37.84 21.22 3.84
C GLY A 430 37.41 22.44 4.65
N ASN A 431 36.56 23.30 4.08
CA ASN A 431 36.00 24.48 4.76
C ASN A 431 34.65 24.20 5.47
N ILE A 432 34.12 22.97 5.36
CA ILE A 432 32.84 22.60 5.96
C ILE A 432 33.06 22.14 7.39
N HIS A 433 32.37 22.79 8.33
CA HIS A 433 32.31 22.42 9.74
C HIS A 433 30.85 22.39 10.21
N VAL A 434 30.37 21.23 10.63
CA VAL A 434 29.00 21.03 11.14
C VAL A 434 29.09 20.31 12.49
N SER A 435 28.35 20.76 13.50
CA SER A 435 28.34 20.16 14.83
C SER A 435 26.92 20.00 15.35
N HIS A 436 26.55 18.78 15.70
CA HIS A 436 25.22 18.44 16.22
C HIS A 436 25.31 17.60 17.48
N LYS A 437 24.39 17.84 18.41
CA LYS A 437 24.25 17.08 19.65
C LYS A 437 23.09 16.09 19.53
N PHE A 438 23.38 14.81 19.65
CA PHE A 438 22.41 13.72 19.62
C PHE A 438 22.21 13.18 21.03
N ASN A 439 20.97 12.92 21.42
CA ASN A 439 20.68 12.24 22.68
C ASN A 439 20.83 10.73 22.50
N ILE A 440 21.31 10.04 23.53
CA ILE A 440 21.50 8.59 23.54
C ILE A 440 20.59 8.00 24.61
N THR A 441 19.85 6.96 24.24
CA THR A 441 19.04 6.17 25.17
C THR A 441 19.54 4.73 25.20
N GLY A 442 19.61 4.13 26.38
CA GLY A 442 20.03 2.74 26.53
C GLY A 442 19.19 1.97 27.53
N ARG A 443 19.31 0.64 27.47
CA ARG A 443 18.55 -0.32 28.28
C ARG A 443 19.46 -1.35 28.97
N VAL A 444 18.92 -1.99 29.99
CA VAL A 444 19.48 -3.21 30.59
C VAL A 444 18.91 -4.40 29.82
N GLY A 445 19.74 -5.35 29.40
CA GLY A 445 19.28 -6.43 28.51
C GLY A 445 20.40 -7.20 27.80
N ILE A 446 20.02 -7.85 26.70
CA ILE A 446 20.96 -8.55 25.82
C ILE A 446 21.03 -7.88 24.46
N LYS A 447 22.10 -8.17 23.73
CA LYS A 447 22.36 -7.66 22.39
C LYS A 447 22.87 -8.78 21.49
N VAL A 448 22.30 -8.90 20.29
CA VAL A 448 22.73 -9.88 19.27
C VAL A 448 23.54 -9.15 18.19
N PHE A 449 24.68 -9.72 17.82
CA PHE A 449 25.60 -9.18 16.84
C PHE A 449 26.07 -10.28 15.89
N THR A 450 26.28 -9.94 14.62
CA THR A 450 26.82 -10.83 13.58
C THR A 450 28.06 -10.21 12.96
N ASP A 451 28.93 -11.02 12.36
CA ASP A 451 30.17 -10.57 11.71
C ASP A 451 29.94 -9.77 10.41
N ASP A 452 28.93 -10.16 9.62
CA ASP A 452 28.41 -9.39 8.48
C ASP A 452 26.87 -9.21 8.59
N ALA A 453 26.32 -8.30 7.79
CA ALA A 453 24.89 -8.12 7.56
C ALA A 453 24.43 -8.78 6.24
N TYR A 454 25.35 -9.07 5.32
CA TYR A 454 25.06 -9.70 4.03
C TYR A 454 25.85 -10.98 3.86
N TYR A 455 25.17 -12.04 3.43
CA TYR A 455 25.78 -13.34 3.19
C TYR A 455 25.34 -13.88 1.84
N ARG A 456 26.16 -14.74 1.25
CA ARG A 456 25.80 -15.57 0.08
C ARG A 456 25.47 -16.97 0.56
N ILE A 457 24.73 -17.72 -0.26
CA ILE A 457 24.41 -19.13 0.05
C ILE A 457 25.71 -19.92 0.23
N GLY A 458 25.83 -20.63 1.35
CA GLY A 458 27.01 -21.44 1.70
C GLY A 458 28.06 -20.74 2.58
N GLU A 459 27.88 -19.46 2.91
CA GLU A 459 28.76 -18.74 3.85
C GLU A 459 28.39 -19.04 5.32
N GLU A 460 29.37 -18.94 6.23
CA GLU A 460 29.17 -19.17 7.67
C GLU A 460 28.88 -17.85 8.40
N VAL A 461 27.82 -17.83 9.21
CA VAL A 461 27.40 -16.68 10.02
C VAL A 461 27.91 -16.87 11.45
N ASN A 462 28.69 -15.91 11.96
CA ASN A 462 29.16 -15.92 13.34
C ASN A 462 28.29 -15.01 14.22
N VAL A 463 27.54 -15.59 15.14
CA VAL A 463 26.63 -14.84 16.03
C VAL A 463 27.21 -14.70 17.43
N HIS A 464 27.23 -13.46 17.92
CA HIS A 464 27.64 -13.09 19.27
C HIS A 464 26.46 -12.52 20.05
N VAL A 465 26.27 -12.96 21.29
CA VAL A 465 25.30 -12.40 22.22
C VAL A 465 26.03 -11.79 23.41
N PHE A 466 25.80 -10.50 23.65
CA PHE A 466 26.33 -9.78 24.81
C PHE A 466 25.22 -9.51 25.83
N CYS A 467 25.55 -9.54 27.10
CA CYS A 467 24.62 -9.41 28.22
C CYS A 467 25.12 -8.30 29.17
N SER A 468 24.25 -7.37 29.57
CA SER A 468 24.66 -6.21 30.38
C SER A 468 25.17 -6.56 31.76
N GLU A 469 24.61 -7.61 32.35
CA GLU A 469 24.91 -8.16 33.67
C GLU A 469 24.36 -9.59 33.78
N LYS A 470 24.31 -10.20 34.98
CA LYS A 470 23.61 -11.47 35.15
C LYS A 470 22.09 -11.23 35.14
N LEU A 471 21.46 -11.45 33.99
CA LEU A 471 20.04 -11.19 33.75
C LEU A 471 19.13 -12.40 33.97
N GLY A 472 19.68 -13.61 33.82
CA GLY A 472 18.94 -14.87 33.85
C GLY A 472 19.22 -15.71 35.08
N TYR A 473 18.29 -16.62 35.40
CA TYR A 473 18.56 -17.73 36.34
C TYR A 473 19.59 -18.71 35.80
N THR A 474 19.72 -18.80 34.47
CA THR A 474 20.62 -19.70 33.77
C THR A 474 21.78 -18.93 33.14
N ASP A 475 22.94 -19.59 33.04
CA ASP A 475 24.06 -19.10 32.25
C ASP A 475 23.93 -19.50 30.77
N ASN A 476 22.70 -19.59 30.23
CA ASN A 476 22.41 -19.92 28.83
C ASN A 476 21.60 -18.80 28.18
N VAL A 477 21.95 -18.46 26.94
CA VAL A 477 21.09 -17.74 26.01
C VAL A 477 20.47 -18.74 25.04
N TYR A 478 19.17 -18.62 24.82
CA TYR A 478 18.46 -19.40 23.82
C TYR A 478 18.33 -18.59 22.54
N TYR A 479 18.40 -19.23 21.37
CA TYR A 479 18.31 -18.55 20.09
C TYR A 479 17.48 -19.33 19.07
N ASP A 480 16.91 -18.59 18.13
CA ASP A 480 16.29 -19.11 16.91
C ASP A 480 16.73 -18.29 15.68
N VAL A 481 16.73 -18.92 14.51
CA VAL A 481 17.00 -18.29 13.21
C VAL A 481 15.76 -18.49 12.35
N VAL A 482 15.17 -17.39 11.88
CA VAL A 482 13.85 -17.34 11.28
C VAL A 482 13.92 -16.65 9.93
N ASN A 483 13.35 -17.21 8.87
CA ASN A 483 13.14 -16.50 7.61
C ASN A 483 11.63 -16.44 7.32
N GLY A 484 11.11 -15.22 7.11
CA GLY A 484 9.66 -14.98 7.15
C GLY A 484 9.10 -15.38 8.52
N ASN A 485 8.16 -16.33 8.51
CA ASN A 485 7.56 -16.88 9.73
C ASN A 485 8.02 -18.32 10.07
N ILE A 486 9.04 -18.83 9.39
CA ILE A 486 9.52 -20.20 9.56
C ILE A 486 10.79 -20.18 10.42
N VAL A 487 10.78 -20.91 11.55
CA VAL A 487 11.99 -21.17 12.34
C VAL A 487 12.83 -22.23 11.62
N LEU A 488 14.03 -21.86 11.20
CA LEU A 488 14.96 -22.70 10.44
C LEU A 488 15.97 -23.40 11.34
N ILE A 489 16.43 -22.73 12.41
CA ILE A 489 17.41 -23.23 13.37
C ILE A 489 16.96 -22.80 14.76
N GLU A 490 17.11 -23.68 15.76
CA GLU A 490 16.92 -23.39 17.18
C GLU A 490 18.06 -23.97 18.00
N GLY A 491 18.39 -23.32 19.11
CA GLY A 491 19.47 -23.79 19.99
C GLY A 491 19.66 -22.94 21.23
N PHE A 492 20.74 -23.24 21.95
CA PHE A 492 21.21 -22.43 23.07
C PHE A 492 22.74 -22.32 23.05
N ALA A 493 23.25 -21.24 23.63
CA ALA A 493 24.67 -21.01 23.82
C ALA A 493 24.93 -20.63 25.27
N HIS A 494 26.02 -21.14 25.85
CA HIS A 494 26.40 -20.83 27.22
C HIS A 494 27.04 -19.43 27.30
N ILE A 495 26.62 -18.66 28.29
CA ILE A 495 27.12 -17.32 28.60
C ILE A 495 28.33 -17.47 29.52
N SER A 496 29.46 -16.88 29.13
CA SER A 496 30.66 -16.76 29.94
C SER A 496 31.11 -15.31 29.96
N ASN A 497 31.32 -14.73 31.16
CA ASN A 497 31.67 -13.32 31.33
C ASN A 497 30.74 -12.32 30.59
N GLY A 498 29.44 -12.60 30.54
CA GLY A 498 28.46 -11.74 29.85
C GLY A 498 28.47 -11.87 28.33
N HIS A 499 29.09 -12.91 27.77
CA HIS A 499 29.18 -13.16 26.32
C HIS A 499 28.90 -14.63 25.99
N ALA A 500 28.13 -14.86 24.92
CA ALA A 500 27.89 -16.17 24.32
C ALA A 500 28.10 -16.09 22.79
N GLN A 501 28.46 -17.21 22.16
CA GLN A 501 28.70 -17.27 20.72
C GLN A 501 28.18 -18.60 20.13
N PHE A 502 27.66 -18.55 18.90
CA PHE A 502 27.30 -19.71 18.09
C PHE A 502 27.46 -19.41 16.59
N THR A 503 27.54 -20.45 15.74
CA THR A 503 27.68 -20.30 14.28
C THR A 503 26.69 -21.18 13.51
N PHE A 504 26.35 -20.80 12.29
CA PHE A 504 25.57 -21.61 11.35
C PHE A 504 25.88 -21.26 9.88
N THR A 505 25.67 -22.20 8.95
CA THR A 505 25.88 -21.97 7.51
C THR A 505 24.60 -21.52 6.82
N THR A 506 24.68 -20.54 5.92
CA THR A 506 23.53 -20.05 5.15
C THR A 506 23.06 -21.08 4.12
N THR A 507 21.74 -21.24 4.00
CA THR A 507 21.10 -22.21 3.11
C THR A 507 20.16 -21.51 2.13
N PRO A 508 19.72 -22.16 1.03
CA PRO A 508 18.76 -21.57 0.09
C PRO A 508 17.44 -21.12 0.75
N ASN A 509 17.01 -21.78 1.83
CA ASN A 509 15.81 -21.40 2.59
C ASN A 509 15.97 -20.07 3.37
N MET A 510 17.17 -19.48 3.36
CA MET A 510 17.50 -18.23 4.04
C MET A 510 17.59 -17.03 3.08
N ILE A 511 17.34 -17.22 1.77
CA ILE A 511 17.33 -16.15 0.76
C ILE A 511 16.36 -15.02 1.17
N GLY A 512 16.76 -13.77 0.94
CA GLY A 512 16.02 -12.61 1.43
C GLY A 512 16.42 -12.24 2.86
N THR A 513 15.45 -11.81 3.68
CA THR A 513 15.71 -11.33 5.05
C THR A 513 15.52 -12.46 6.07
N THR A 514 16.61 -12.87 6.73
CA THR A 514 16.62 -13.86 7.81
C THR A 514 16.89 -13.16 9.14
N THR A 515 16.07 -13.41 10.16
CA THR A 515 16.16 -12.82 11.51
C THR A 515 16.66 -13.84 12.52
N ILE A 516 17.73 -13.51 13.22
CA ILE A 516 18.26 -14.26 14.36
C ILE A 516 17.69 -13.63 15.63
N ARG A 517 17.06 -14.40 16.50
CA ARG A 517 16.56 -13.93 17.79
C ARG A 517 17.30 -14.65 18.90
N ALA A 518 17.61 -13.93 19.96
CA ALA A 518 18.18 -14.49 21.17
C ALA A 518 17.41 -13.99 22.40
N TYR A 519 17.38 -14.80 23.46
CA TYR A 519 16.68 -14.45 24.68
C TYR A 519 17.24 -15.14 25.91
N ILE A 520 17.19 -14.42 27.04
CA ILE A 520 17.49 -14.92 28.37
C ILE A 520 16.22 -14.86 29.20
N VAL A 521 15.90 -15.97 29.86
CA VAL A 521 14.78 -16.05 30.80
C VAL A 521 15.25 -15.59 32.17
N GLY A 522 14.77 -14.40 32.57
CA GLY A 522 15.05 -13.76 33.84
C GLY A 522 14.04 -14.11 34.93
N ILE A 523 14.14 -13.38 36.04
CA ILE A 523 13.33 -13.60 37.24
C ILE A 523 11.86 -13.33 36.98
N ASP A 524 11.57 -12.09 36.59
CA ASP A 524 10.27 -11.46 36.36
C ASP A 524 10.11 -11.00 34.90
N ASN A 525 11.09 -11.27 34.05
CA ASN A 525 11.15 -10.73 32.70
C ASN A 525 11.91 -11.66 31.75
N VAL A 526 11.66 -11.51 30.45
CA VAL A 526 12.46 -12.13 29.39
C VAL A 526 13.24 -11.04 28.68
N PHE A 527 14.56 -11.13 28.72
CA PHE A 527 15.44 -10.21 28.01
C PHE A 527 15.67 -10.75 26.61
N GLY A 528 15.01 -10.16 25.62
CA GLY A 528 15.15 -10.51 24.20
C GLY A 528 15.95 -9.48 23.41
N ALA A 529 16.58 -9.95 22.34
CA ALA A 529 17.11 -9.13 21.25
C ALA A 529 17.11 -9.92 19.94
N SER A 530 17.07 -9.21 18.81
CA SER A 530 17.15 -9.84 17.49
C SER A 530 18.03 -9.06 16.54
N LYS A 531 18.54 -9.75 15.51
CA LYS A 531 19.37 -9.21 14.45
C LYS A 531 18.97 -9.83 13.12
N SER A 532 18.66 -9.02 12.12
CA SER A 532 18.39 -9.49 10.76
C SER A 532 19.63 -9.42 9.87
N ILE A 533 19.74 -10.41 8.98
CA ILE A 533 20.78 -10.57 7.95
C ILE A 533 20.10 -10.79 6.58
N SER A 534 20.79 -10.46 5.48
CA SER A 534 20.29 -10.62 4.11
C SER A 534 21.10 -11.66 3.34
N VAL A 535 20.43 -12.56 2.61
CA VAL A 535 21.08 -13.63 1.81
C VAL A 535 20.73 -13.54 0.31
N LYS A 536 21.75 -13.50 -0.58
CA LYS A 536 21.58 -13.27 -2.05
C LYS A 536 21.87 -14.49 -2.96
N PRO A 537 21.21 -14.64 -4.14
CA PRO A 537 21.52 -15.64 -5.19
C PRO A 537 22.57 -15.15 -6.24
N GLU A 538 23.04 -16.02 -7.16
CA GLU A 538 24.11 -15.77 -8.15
C GLU A 538 23.64 -16.00 -9.64
N GLY A 539 23.84 -15.04 -10.57
CA GLY A 539 23.72 -15.17 -12.07
C GLY A 539 22.46 -14.61 -12.79
N GLY A 540 22.59 -13.83 -13.90
CA GLY A 540 21.47 -13.22 -14.67
C GLY A 540 21.63 -13.14 -16.21
N LEU A 541 20.56 -12.82 -16.97
CA LEU A 541 20.47 -12.80 -18.45
C LEU A 541 20.73 -11.39 -19.03
N ASN A 542 21.49 -11.29 -20.13
CA ASN A 542 21.77 -10.03 -20.84
C ASN A 542 21.04 -9.97 -22.20
N ILE A 543 20.56 -8.79 -22.59
CA ILE A 543 19.85 -8.53 -23.84
C ILE A 543 20.58 -7.41 -24.61
N THR A 544 20.80 -7.61 -25.90
CA THR A 544 21.36 -6.59 -26.80
C THR A 544 20.38 -6.27 -27.92
N ILE A 545 20.19 -4.98 -28.23
CA ILE A 545 19.31 -4.50 -29.31
C ILE A 545 20.15 -3.78 -30.37
N GLU A 546 20.17 -4.34 -31.59
CA GLU A 546 20.79 -3.76 -32.78
C GLU A 546 19.71 -3.26 -33.74
N ALA A 547 19.89 -2.06 -34.29
CA ALA A 547 18.98 -1.47 -35.27
C ALA A 547 19.79 -1.20 -36.54
N ASP A 548 19.19 -1.38 -37.72
CA ASP A 548 19.91 -1.25 -39.00
C ASP A 548 20.27 0.20 -39.35
N LYS A 549 19.53 1.18 -38.81
CA LYS A 549 19.83 2.61 -38.88
C LYS A 549 19.70 3.28 -37.51
N SER A 550 20.34 4.45 -37.37
CA SER A 550 20.18 5.33 -36.21
C SER A 550 18.96 6.24 -36.29
N VAL A 551 18.56 6.62 -37.51
CA VAL A 551 17.39 7.48 -37.80
C VAL A 551 16.67 6.92 -39.02
N TYR A 552 15.35 6.92 -38.98
CA TYR A 552 14.46 6.43 -40.05
C TYR A 552 13.60 7.58 -40.56
N ASN A 553 13.28 7.60 -41.85
CA ASN A 553 12.22 8.47 -42.36
C ASN A 553 10.84 7.87 -42.06
N THR A 554 9.78 8.67 -42.11
CA THR A 554 8.40 8.17 -41.99
C THR A 554 8.11 7.11 -43.06
N GLY A 555 7.56 5.96 -42.64
CA GLY A 555 7.25 4.85 -43.53
C GLY A 555 8.43 3.98 -43.97
N ASP A 556 9.67 4.27 -43.53
CA ASP A 556 10.83 3.41 -43.78
C ASP A 556 10.62 2.00 -43.21
N ARG A 557 11.25 0.99 -43.82
CA ARG A 557 11.39 -0.33 -43.19
C ARG A 557 12.44 -0.25 -42.08
N VAL A 558 12.08 -0.78 -40.91
CA VAL A 558 12.93 -0.87 -39.72
C VAL A 558 13.23 -2.33 -39.43
N LEU A 559 14.50 -2.69 -39.27
CA LEU A 559 14.94 -4.04 -38.91
C LEU A 559 15.66 -4.01 -37.57
N LEU A 560 15.06 -4.66 -36.59
CA LEU A 560 15.58 -4.76 -35.23
C LEU A 560 16.05 -6.19 -34.96
N LYS A 561 17.27 -6.34 -34.47
CA LYS A 561 17.85 -7.62 -34.08
C LYS A 561 18.11 -7.63 -32.58
N LEU A 562 17.51 -8.60 -31.88
CA LEU A 562 17.69 -8.79 -30.45
C LEU A 562 18.46 -10.08 -30.20
N THR A 563 19.45 -10.03 -29.31
CA THR A 563 20.25 -11.21 -28.91
C THR A 563 20.28 -11.36 -27.40
N THR A 564 20.08 -12.59 -26.91
CA THR A 564 20.05 -12.92 -25.47
C THR A 564 21.15 -13.89 -25.10
N THR A 565 21.91 -13.56 -24.04
CA THR A 565 23.07 -14.32 -23.58
C THR A 565 23.08 -14.44 -22.06
N ASN A 566 23.48 -15.59 -21.52
CA ASN A 566 23.77 -15.78 -20.10
C ASN A 566 25.27 -16.09 -19.91
N SER A 567 25.68 -16.50 -18.70
CA SER A 567 27.07 -16.85 -18.37
C SER A 567 27.67 -17.97 -19.23
N THR A 568 26.83 -18.79 -19.87
CA THR A 568 27.24 -19.92 -20.73
C THR A 568 27.21 -19.62 -22.23
N GLY A 569 26.72 -18.45 -22.64
CA GLY A 569 26.62 -18.03 -24.04
C GLY A 569 25.18 -17.70 -24.47
N PRO A 570 24.88 -17.74 -25.78
CA PRO A 570 23.53 -17.50 -26.28
C PRO A 570 22.52 -18.51 -25.75
N VAL A 571 21.32 -18.06 -25.41
CA VAL A 571 20.31 -18.90 -24.76
C VAL A 571 18.92 -18.65 -25.34
N VAL A 572 18.13 -19.71 -25.47
CA VAL A 572 16.71 -19.61 -25.86
C VAL A 572 15.93 -18.95 -24.73
N SER A 573 15.24 -17.87 -25.04
CA SER A 573 14.48 -17.05 -24.10
C SER A 573 13.18 -16.56 -24.74
N ALA A 574 12.23 -16.18 -23.89
CA ALA A 574 11.00 -15.50 -24.27
C ALA A 574 11.18 -14.00 -24.05
N ILE A 575 11.19 -13.22 -25.13
CA ILE A 575 11.35 -11.76 -25.11
C ILE A 575 9.99 -11.11 -25.30
N GLY A 576 9.57 -10.25 -24.38
CA GLY A 576 8.49 -9.29 -24.62
C GLY A 576 9.06 -7.94 -25.02
N VAL A 577 8.42 -7.29 -25.99
CA VAL A 577 8.85 -6.03 -26.61
C VAL A 577 7.71 -5.04 -26.61
N SER A 578 7.96 -3.84 -26.12
CA SER A 578 7.11 -2.66 -26.29
C SER A 578 7.88 -1.57 -27.02
N ILE A 579 7.24 -0.88 -27.96
CA ILE A 579 7.77 0.31 -28.64
C ILE A 579 6.71 1.40 -28.54
N VAL A 580 6.97 2.40 -27.71
CA VAL A 580 6.02 3.45 -27.32
C VAL A 580 6.63 4.83 -27.54
N ASP A 581 5.82 5.81 -27.93
CA ASP A 581 6.26 7.19 -28.12
C ASP A 581 6.91 7.73 -26.83
N GLN A 582 8.12 8.26 -26.93
CA GLN A 582 8.88 8.73 -25.77
C GLN A 582 8.13 9.83 -24.99
N SER A 583 7.31 10.64 -25.66
CA SER A 583 6.52 11.71 -25.04
C SER A 583 5.50 11.19 -24.01
N VAL A 584 5.04 9.94 -24.14
CA VAL A 584 4.14 9.29 -23.16
C VAL A 584 4.85 9.13 -21.81
N PHE A 585 6.14 8.79 -21.83
CA PHE A 585 6.93 8.58 -20.61
C PHE A 585 7.29 9.90 -19.91
N GLU A 586 7.35 11.03 -20.62
CA GLU A 586 7.53 12.35 -20.00
C GLU A 586 6.31 12.79 -19.18
N ILE A 587 5.12 12.38 -19.60
CA ILE A 587 3.89 12.58 -18.82
C ILE A 587 3.90 11.62 -17.63
N GLY A 588 4.21 10.35 -17.87
CA GLY A 588 4.29 9.31 -16.85
C GLY A 588 5.29 9.62 -15.73
N SER A 589 6.45 10.21 -16.08
CA SER A 589 7.54 10.49 -15.13
C SER A 589 7.19 11.59 -14.12
N GLY A 590 6.30 12.51 -14.48
CA GLY A 590 5.73 13.52 -13.56
C GLY A 590 4.88 12.91 -12.44
N PHE A 591 4.38 11.68 -12.62
CA PHE A 591 3.66 10.91 -11.60
C PHE A 591 4.58 9.97 -10.81
N THR A 592 5.82 9.78 -11.30
CA THR A 592 6.89 9.03 -10.62
C THR A 592 7.85 9.99 -9.94
N GLY A 593 7.36 10.79 -8.98
CA GLY A 593 8.21 11.36 -7.92
C GLY A 593 8.94 10.30 -7.07
N LEU A 594 8.78 9.03 -7.44
CA LEU A 594 9.55 7.87 -7.07
C LEU A 594 9.83 7.15 -8.39
N GLU A 595 11.06 7.25 -8.91
CA GLU A 595 11.63 6.44 -10.01
C GLU A 595 11.81 4.98 -9.52
N GLY A 596 10.79 4.51 -8.82
CA GLY A 596 10.84 3.48 -7.82
C GLY A 596 10.66 2.12 -8.43
N VAL A 597 9.84 1.85 -9.43
CA VAL A 597 9.37 0.45 -9.58
C VAL A 597 10.46 -0.60 -9.93
N TYR A 598 11.63 -0.19 -10.46
CA TYR A 598 12.80 -1.09 -10.52
C TYR A 598 13.67 -1.05 -9.25
N PHE A 599 13.76 0.10 -8.59
CA PHE A 599 14.46 0.29 -7.31
C PHE A 599 13.66 -0.12 -6.07
N THR A 600 12.33 -0.15 -6.11
CA THR A 600 11.37 -0.49 -5.05
C THR A 600 11.40 -1.99 -4.80
N LEU A 601 11.73 -2.79 -5.82
CA LEU A 601 12.06 -4.20 -5.64
C LEU A 601 13.38 -4.41 -4.89
N GLU A 602 14.25 -3.41 -4.77
CA GLU A 602 15.41 -3.44 -3.87
C GLU A 602 15.19 -2.63 -2.58
N GLU A 603 14.39 -1.56 -2.61
CA GLU A 603 14.21 -0.59 -1.53
C GLU A 603 13.10 -0.99 -0.55
N ASP A 604 11.99 -1.59 -1.00
CA ASP A 604 10.99 -2.17 -0.10
C ASP A 604 11.52 -3.44 0.59
N TYR A 605 12.54 -4.07 0.01
CA TYR A 605 13.34 -5.11 0.66
C TYR A 605 14.39 -4.56 1.63
N GLN A 606 14.63 -3.24 1.65
CA GLN A 606 15.59 -2.58 2.54
C GLN A 606 14.95 -1.65 3.58
N LYS A 607 13.63 -1.42 3.56
CA LYS A 607 12.93 -0.58 4.55
C LYS A 607 12.47 -1.41 5.75
N PRO A 608 13.01 -1.18 6.98
CA PRO A 608 12.34 -1.63 8.19
C PRO A 608 11.09 -0.76 8.42
N SER A 609 9.91 -1.36 8.35
CA SER A 609 8.63 -0.69 8.60
C SER A 609 8.35 -0.62 10.11
N TYR A 610 8.48 0.57 10.70
CA TYR A 610 7.91 0.90 12.00
C TYR A 610 6.66 1.78 11.78
N GLN A 611 5.52 1.36 12.32
CA GLN A 611 4.33 2.21 12.48
C GLN A 611 3.86 2.11 13.94
N ILE A 612 3.80 3.27 14.60
CA ILE A 612 3.24 3.43 15.94
C ILE A 612 1.74 3.71 15.79
N ILE A 613 0.89 2.94 16.47
CA ILE A 613 -0.51 3.31 16.72
C ILE A 613 -0.75 3.23 18.23
N GLU A 614 -1.16 4.35 18.79
CA GLU A 614 -1.53 4.58 20.18
C GLU A 614 -3.08 4.63 20.24
N TYR A 615 -3.75 3.90 21.14
CA TYR A 615 -5.12 4.24 21.56
C TYR A 615 -5.51 3.71 22.95
N MET A 616 -6.29 4.53 23.66
CA MET A 616 -6.81 4.42 25.04
C MET A 616 -8.30 4.03 25.12
N TYR A 617 -8.72 3.68 26.36
CA TYR A 617 -10.07 3.52 26.96
C TYR A 617 -10.73 2.13 26.84
N GLY A 618 -11.40 1.54 27.83
CA GLY A 618 -11.78 1.89 29.21
C GLY A 618 -13.06 1.09 29.61
N GLU A 619 -13.18 0.62 30.87
CA GLU A 619 -14.39 0.59 31.74
C GLU A 619 -14.46 -0.57 32.77
N ARG A 620 -15.17 -0.27 33.86
CA ARG A 620 -15.24 -0.93 35.18
C ARG A 620 -16.36 -1.97 35.29
N SER A 621 -16.18 -2.94 36.21
CA SER A 621 -17.09 -3.31 37.33
C SER A 621 -17.20 -4.84 37.55
N SER A 622 -16.93 -5.31 38.77
CA SER A 622 -17.20 -6.70 39.19
C SER A 622 -17.64 -6.80 40.67
N ILE A 623 -18.59 -7.69 40.96
CA ILE A 623 -18.75 -8.42 42.25
C ILE A 623 -19.16 -9.89 41.90
N PRO A 624 -19.00 -10.93 42.77
CA PRO A 624 -17.87 -11.88 42.74
C PRO A 624 -18.30 -13.38 42.68
N ILE A 625 -17.32 -14.31 42.58
CA ILE A 625 -17.10 -15.59 43.35
C ILE A 625 -15.96 -16.44 42.64
N PRO A 626 -15.00 -17.09 43.36
CA PRO A 626 -13.79 -17.80 42.82
C PRO A 626 -14.06 -19.33 42.55
N PRO A 627 -13.16 -20.24 42.05
CA PRO A 627 -11.66 -20.25 42.02
C PRO A 627 -10.90 -20.94 40.84
N GLU A 628 -9.76 -20.39 40.42
CA GLU A 628 -8.50 -21.02 39.94
C GLU A 628 -7.50 -19.85 39.88
N LYS A 629 -6.30 -19.92 40.48
CA LYS A 629 -5.36 -18.79 40.38
C LYS A 629 -4.79 -18.76 38.96
N GLU A 630 -5.17 -17.77 38.17
CA GLU A 630 -4.60 -17.54 36.84
C GLU A 630 -3.10 -17.26 36.94
N ILE A 631 -2.29 -18.06 36.23
CA ILE A 631 -0.87 -17.79 36.01
C ILE A 631 -0.77 -16.50 35.18
N LYS A 632 -0.06 -15.49 35.68
CA LYS A 632 0.09 -14.21 34.98
C LYS A 632 1.05 -14.37 33.80
N TYR A 633 0.59 -14.00 32.61
CA TYR A 633 1.44 -13.82 31.44
C TYR A 633 2.00 -12.42 31.39
N TYR A 634 3.24 -12.29 30.94
CA TYR A 634 3.89 -11.01 30.71
C TYR A 634 4.15 -10.82 29.21
N GLU A 635 3.79 -9.64 28.67
CA GLU A 635 4.13 -9.25 27.30
C GLU A 635 5.59 -8.79 27.25
N GLY A 636 6.41 -9.49 26.47
CA GLY A 636 7.78 -9.05 26.17
C GLY A 636 7.73 -7.94 25.12
N GLY A 637 8.34 -6.78 25.41
CA GLY A 637 8.15 -5.51 24.67
C GLY A 637 8.45 -5.47 23.15
N GLU A 638 8.85 -6.58 22.53
CA GLU A 638 9.00 -6.71 21.06
C GLU A 638 8.43 -8.02 20.51
N ARG A 639 7.80 -8.87 21.33
CA ARG A 639 7.33 -10.19 20.92
C ARG A 639 5.81 -10.21 20.78
N SER A 640 5.34 -10.64 19.62
CA SER A 640 4.11 -11.41 19.47
C SER A 640 4.27 -12.79 20.15
N ALA A 641 4.68 -12.84 21.42
CA ALA A 641 4.81 -14.05 22.25
C ALA A 641 4.66 -13.73 23.74
N LEU A 642 4.03 -14.65 24.47
CA LEU A 642 3.63 -14.55 25.86
C LEU A 642 4.46 -15.50 26.73
N TRP A 643 4.95 -15.00 27.87
CA TRP A 643 5.76 -15.77 28.82
C TRP A 643 5.01 -15.98 30.14
N ALA A 644 5.11 -17.19 30.69
CA ALA A 644 4.58 -17.53 32.01
C ALA A 644 5.53 -18.47 32.76
N SER A 645 5.55 -18.36 34.10
CA SER A 645 6.39 -19.17 35.00
C SER A 645 5.69 -19.50 36.31
N THR A 646 5.85 -20.73 36.80
CA THR A 646 5.34 -21.16 38.12
C THR A 646 6.29 -20.82 39.28
N TYR A 647 7.47 -20.26 38.99
CA TYR A 647 8.49 -19.95 39.99
C TYR A 647 8.00 -18.98 41.08
N PHE A 648 7.31 -17.91 40.70
CA PHE A 648 6.82 -16.89 41.65
C PHE A 648 5.76 -17.41 42.59
N GLU A 649 4.81 -18.16 42.05
CA GLU A 649 3.74 -18.75 42.86
C GLU A 649 4.35 -19.65 43.95
N LYS A 650 5.39 -20.42 43.60
CA LYS A 650 6.09 -21.29 44.54
C LYS A 650 6.88 -20.51 45.58
N ILE A 651 7.50 -19.38 45.24
CA ILE A 651 8.19 -18.50 46.21
C ILE A 651 7.21 -17.75 47.12
N GLU A 652 6.15 -17.16 46.58
CA GLU A 652 5.14 -16.48 47.38
C GLU A 652 4.48 -17.44 48.36
N TYR A 653 4.19 -18.67 47.92
CA TYR A 653 3.63 -19.70 48.77
C TYR A 653 4.63 -20.16 49.84
N ALA A 654 5.93 -20.34 49.50
CA ALA A 654 6.99 -20.63 50.47
C ALA A 654 7.11 -19.55 51.54
N ARG A 655 7.00 -18.28 51.12
CA ARG A 655 7.04 -17.11 52.01
C ARG A 655 5.82 -17.07 52.93
N GLU A 656 4.63 -17.37 52.42
CA GLU A 656 3.42 -17.47 53.23
C GLU A 656 3.53 -18.60 54.28
N ILE A 657 4.12 -19.74 53.91
CA ILE A 657 4.42 -20.84 54.83
C ILE A 657 5.39 -20.39 55.92
N LYS A 658 6.46 -19.67 55.57
CA LYS A 658 7.43 -19.12 56.54
C LYS A 658 6.76 -18.13 57.48
N GLU A 659 6.01 -17.17 56.96
CA GLU A 659 5.32 -16.16 57.76
C GLU A 659 4.31 -16.79 58.72
N ARG A 660 3.52 -17.78 58.27
CA ARG A 660 2.62 -18.54 59.15
C ARG A 660 3.38 -19.33 60.22
N SER A 661 4.49 -19.97 59.85
CA SER A 661 5.31 -20.77 60.77
C SER A 661 5.99 -19.90 61.83
N VAL A 662 6.53 -18.74 61.44
CA VAL A 662 7.17 -17.76 62.33
C VAL A 662 6.13 -17.11 63.25
N ASN A 663 4.97 -16.71 62.72
CA ASN A 663 3.89 -16.14 63.53
C ASN A 663 3.37 -17.15 64.56
N MET A 664 3.16 -18.41 64.19
CA MET A 664 2.77 -19.46 65.14
C MET A 664 3.80 -19.62 66.28
N LEU A 665 5.10 -19.57 65.94
CA LEU A 665 6.17 -19.67 66.94
C LEU A 665 6.27 -18.45 67.85
N TRP A 666 6.02 -17.26 67.32
CA TRP A 666 6.01 -16.04 68.11
C TRP A 666 4.94 -16.10 69.21
N TRP A 667 3.75 -16.62 68.90
CA TRP A 667 2.68 -16.86 69.88
C TRP A 667 3.05 -17.91 70.94
N ILE A 668 3.71 -19.01 70.54
CA ILE A 668 4.16 -20.05 71.48
C ILE A 668 5.22 -19.51 72.43
N THR A 669 6.21 -18.76 71.91
CA THR A 669 7.31 -18.20 72.71
C THR A 669 6.87 -17.09 73.65
N THR A 670 5.99 -16.19 73.22
CA THR A 670 5.39 -15.17 74.12
C THR A 670 4.56 -15.81 75.24
N THR A 671 3.82 -16.89 74.95
CA THR A 671 3.05 -17.61 75.97
C THR A 671 3.97 -18.27 77.02
N ILE A 672 5.08 -18.89 76.60
CA ILE A 672 6.06 -19.51 77.51
C ILE A 672 6.77 -18.46 78.38
N VAL A 673 7.15 -17.32 77.80
CA VAL A 673 7.79 -16.22 78.54
C VAL A 673 6.83 -15.61 79.57
N LEU A 674 5.54 -15.48 79.23
CA LEU A 674 4.51 -15.01 80.15
C LEU A 674 4.35 -15.97 81.34
N ILE A 675 4.33 -17.29 81.10
CA ILE A 675 4.26 -18.30 82.16
C ILE A 675 5.49 -18.23 83.08
N LEU A 676 6.69 -18.02 82.53
CA LEU A 676 7.93 -17.89 83.30
C LEU A 676 7.97 -16.59 84.14
N LEU A 677 7.49 -15.46 83.60
CA LEU A 677 7.40 -14.20 84.33
C LEU A 677 6.38 -14.26 85.46
N VAL A 678 5.25 -14.94 85.26
CA VAL A 678 4.26 -15.20 86.32
C VAL A 678 4.86 -16.09 87.42
N ALA A 679 5.61 -17.13 87.06
CA ALA A 679 6.30 -17.99 88.04
C ALA A 679 7.39 -17.24 88.84
N LEU A 680 8.14 -16.33 88.21
CA LEU A 680 9.13 -15.47 88.85
C LEU A 680 8.49 -14.43 89.77
N PHE A 681 7.35 -13.87 89.37
CA PHE A 681 6.56 -12.94 90.20
C PHE A 681 6.08 -13.62 91.48
N PHE A 682 5.53 -14.83 91.40
CA PHE A 682 5.13 -15.62 92.57
C PHE A 682 6.32 -15.97 93.49
N MET A 683 7.50 -16.26 92.95
CA MET A 683 8.71 -16.49 93.75
C MET A 683 9.21 -15.22 94.46
N SER A 684 9.00 -14.03 93.88
CA SER A 684 9.43 -12.75 94.46
C SER A 684 8.58 -12.33 95.68
N ILE A 685 7.29 -12.66 95.67
CA ILE A 685 6.35 -12.36 96.76
C ILE A 685 6.69 -13.16 98.03
N VAL A 686 7.27 -14.35 97.89
CA VAL A 686 7.55 -15.26 99.02
C VAL A 686 8.89 -14.97 99.71
N TYR A 687 9.90 -14.43 99.01
CA TYR A 687 11.26 -14.31 99.56
C TYR A 687 11.75 -12.88 99.84
N TYR A 688 11.17 -11.84 99.25
CA TYR A 688 11.65 -10.45 99.42
C TYR A 688 10.50 -9.40 99.39
N PRO A 689 9.87 -9.08 100.53
CA PRO A 689 8.69 -8.21 100.58
C PRO A 689 8.94 -6.74 100.20
N THR A 690 10.18 -6.26 100.26
CA THR A 690 10.55 -4.91 99.79
C THR A 690 10.80 -4.81 98.29
N PHE A 691 10.81 -5.94 97.57
CA PHE A 691 10.98 -6.00 96.11
C PHE A 691 9.65 -6.01 95.34
N ALA A 692 8.50 -6.12 96.04
CA ALA A 692 7.17 -6.17 95.44
C ALA A 692 6.79 -4.87 94.69
N LEU A 693 7.33 -3.71 95.09
CA LEU A 693 7.12 -2.44 94.39
C LEU A 693 7.93 -2.32 93.09
N PHE A 694 9.07 -3.01 92.98
CA PHE A 694 9.90 -3.00 91.77
C PHE A 694 9.45 -4.04 90.74
N ALA A 695 8.98 -5.21 91.21
CA ALA A 695 8.40 -6.25 90.35
C ALA A 695 7.05 -5.83 89.75
N SER A 696 6.24 -5.05 90.48
CA SER A 696 4.97 -4.48 89.97
C SER A 696 5.21 -3.44 88.88
N LEU A 697 6.30 -2.68 88.95
CA LEU A 697 6.71 -1.73 87.91
C LEU A 697 7.20 -2.45 86.65
N ILE A 698 7.93 -3.57 86.79
CA ILE A 698 8.38 -4.39 85.66
C ILE A 698 7.21 -5.13 84.99
N LEU A 699 6.19 -5.57 85.73
CA LEU A 699 4.96 -6.15 85.15
C LEU A 699 4.06 -5.08 84.50
N MET A 700 4.01 -3.84 85.01
CA MET A 700 3.36 -2.73 84.32
C MET A 700 4.09 -2.33 83.03
N VAL A 701 5.43 -2.29 83.04
CA VAL A 701 6.23 -1.98 81.85
C VAL A 701 6.22 -3.15 80.85
N ALA A 702 6.20 -4.40 81.30
CA ALA A 702 6.04 -5.57 80.44
C ALA A 702 4.61 -5.68 79.87
N GLY A 703 3.58 -5.36 80.65
CA GLY A 703 2.18 -5.27 80.18
C GLY A 703 1.97 -4.17 79.14
N ALA A 704 2.65 -3.02 79.30
CA ALA A 704 2.69 -1.96 78.30
C ALA A 704 3.48 -2.36 77.04
N SER A 705 4.51 -3.21 77.19
CA SER A 705 5.30 -3.70 76.05
C SER A 705 4.56 -4.75 75.21
N THR A 706 3.71 -5.60 75.81
CA THR A 706 2.82 -6.51 75.07
C THR A 706 1.62 -5.81 74.42
N PHE A 707 1.20 -4.64 74.93
CA PHE A 707 0.15 -3.83 74.28
C PHE A 707 0.71 -3.02 73.10
N VAL A 708 1.98 -2.58 73.18
CA VAL A 708 2.67 -1.86 72.09
C VAL A 708 3.22 -2.81 71.01
N LEU A 709 3.55 -4.07 71.32
CA LEU A 709 3.94 -5.06 70.31
C LEU A 709 2.75 -5.75 69.59
N ASN A 710 1.55 -5.83 70.20
CA ASN A 710 0.36 -6.31 69.48
C ASN A 710 -0.28 -5.26 68.56
N MET A 711 0.08 -3.97 68.68
CA MET A 711 -0.26 -2.95 67.66
C MET A 711 0.82 -2.77 66.59
N GLY A 712 1.96 -3.45 66.70
CA GLY A 712 3.06 -3.39 65.73
C GLY A 712 2.99 -4.41 64.58
N ILE A 713 2.04 -5.36 64.61
CA ILE A 713 1.92 -6.43 63.59
C ILE A 713 0.56 -6.42 62.85
N SER A 714 -0.32 -5.46 63.13
CA SER A 714 -1.50 -5.18 62.27
C SER A 714 -1.42 -3.85 61.53
N GLY A 715 -0.23 -3.23 61.49
CA GLY A 715 0.02 -1.93 60.86
C GLY A 715 1.04 -2.00 59.73
N MET A 716 0.89 -2.94 58.79
CA MET A 716 1.64 -2.91 57.53
C MET A 716 0.87 -3.59 56.38
N MET A 717 -0.43 -3.35 56.31
CA MET A 717 -1.20 -3.44 55.06
C MET A 717 -2.36 -2.44 55.14
N SER A 718 -2.22 -1.35 54.39
CA SER A 718 -3.26 -0.52 53.75
C SER A 718 -2.85 0.96 53.82
N SER A 719 -2.33 1.47 52.72
CA SER A 719 -2.35 2.89 52.41
C SER A 719 -3.15 3.09 51.12
N THR A 720 -4.47 3.01 51.23
CA THR A 720 -5.38 3.69 50.32
C THR A 720 -5.63 5.07 50.91
N HIS A 721 -5.15 6.10 50.23
CA HIS A 721 -5.55 7.48 50.50
C HIS A 721 -7.05 7.64 50.20
N THR A 722 -7.84 8.07 51.19
CA THR A 722 -9.15 8.66 50.96
C THR A 722 -9.13 10.15 51.29
N ALA A 723 -9.87 10.87 50.46
CA ALA A 723 -10.11 12.31 50.40
C ALA A 723 -10.52 12.99 51.72
N PRO A 724 -10.42 14.34 51.78
CA PRO A 724 -11.36 15.16 52.53
C PRO A 724 -12.49 15.66 51.60
N HIS A 725 -13.72 15.56 52.08
CA HIS A 725 -14.87 16.27 51.51
C HIS A 725 -15.41 17.27 52.55
N ALA A 726 -15.86 18.41 51.99
CA ALA A 726 -16.97 19.27 52.40
C ALA A 726 -16.60 20.69 52.86
N GLY A 727 -17.14 21.68 52.13
CA GLY A 727 -17.15 23.09 52.51
C GLY A 727 -17.45 24.08 51.36
N GLU A 728 -18.66 24.00 50.82
CA GLU A 728 -19.54 25.06 50.26
C GLU A 728 -19.00 26.30 49.47
N GLY A 729 -19.57 26.49 48.26
CA GLY A 729 -20.02 27.77 47.65
C GLY A 729 -18.94 28.73 47.12
N VAL A 730 -19.04 29.44 45.98
CA VAL A 730 -20.12 29.85 45.07
C VAL A 730 -19.47 30.34 43.75
N GLY A 731 -20.10 30.09 42.59
CA GLY A 731 -20.22 31.00 41.42
C GLY A 731 -19.09 31.10 40.38
N HIS A 732 -19.32 30.59 39.16
CA HIS A 732 -19.62 31.39 37.94
C HIS A 732 -19.81 30.52 36.68
N GLU A 733 -20.51 31.09 35.71
CA GLU A 733 -21.21 30.48 34.58
C GLU A 733 -20.35 29.89 33.47
N LYS A 734 -20.90 28.86 32.80
CA LYS A 734 -20.49 28.42 31.46
C LYS A 734 -21.15 29.30 30.41
N ALA A 735 -20.35 30.03 29.63
CA ALA A 735 -20.78 30.65 28.38
C ALA A 735 -20.23 29.85 27.19
N LYS A 736 -21.16 29.42 26.32
CA LYS A 736 -20.91 29.11 24.91
C LYS A 736 -20.30 30.33 24.24
N ILE A 737 -19.23 30.16 23.46
CA ILE A 737 -18.80 31.14 22.46
C ILE A 737 -18.51 30.36 21.18
N GLY A 738 -19.37 30.57 20.19
CA GLY A 738 -19.12 30.19 18.81
C GLY A 738 -18.23 31.22 18.12
N PHE A 739 -17.65 30.84 16.98
CA PHE A 739 -17.01 31.78 16.07
C PHE A 739 -17.52 31.58 14.64
N PRO A 740 -17.55 32.68 13.86
CA PRO A 740 -18.47 32.87 12.76
C PRO A 740 -17.89 32.36 11.44
N GLN A 741 -18.76 31.82 10.59
CA GLN A 741 -18.50 31.75 9.15
C GLN A 741 -19.13 32.97 8.50
N THR A 742 -18.30 33.89 8.03
CA THR A 742 -18.66 34.91 7.04
C THR A 742 -17.85 34.63 5.77
N PRO A 743 -18.48 34.35 4.63
CA PRO A 743 -17.81 34.32 3.34
C PRO A 743 -17.55 35.75 2.84
N PRO A 744 -16.50 35.98 2.01
CA PRO A 744 -16.28 37.26 1.37
C PRO A 744 -17.26 37.48 0.21
N GLU A 745 -17.76 38.72 0.11
CA GLU A 745 -18.56 39.26 -0.99
C GLU A 745 -17.82 39.11 -2.34
N GLU A 746 -18.44 38.43 -3.30
CA GLU A 746 -18.18 38.61 -4.73
C GLU A 746 -19.22 39.56 -5.31
N MET A 747 -18.73 40.60 -5.98
CA MET A 747 -19.53 41.58 -6.71
C MET A 747 -20.20 40.92 -7.92
N GLU A 748 -21.52 41.02 -7.99
CA GLU A 748 -22.26 40.89 -9.24
C GLU A 748 -21.92 42.02 -10.20
N PRO A 749 -22.00 41.74 -11.51
CA PRO A 749 -22.68 42.66 -12.41
C PRO A 749 -23.97 42.02 -12.95
N GLU A 750 -25.09 42.69 -12.67
CA GLU A 750 -26.37 42.47 -13.33
C GLU A 750 -26.24 42.62 -14.85
N VAL A 751 -26.64 41.60 -15.62
CA VAL A 751 -27.29 41.79 -16.93
C VAL A 751 -28.47 40.83 -17.02
N LYS A 752 -29.68 41.41 -17.07
CA LYS A 752 -30.93 40.74 -17.42
C LYS A 752 -30.93 40.34 -18.90
N VAL A 753 -31.33 39.11 -19.20
CA VAL A 753 -32.05 38.76 -20.43
C VAL A 753 -33.13 37.72 -20.11
N GLU A 754 -34.34 37.99 -20.57
CA GLU A 754 -35.56 37.20 -20.44
C GLU A 754 -35.56 35.97 -21.38
N GLY A 755 -36.22 34.89 -20.94
CA GLY A 755 -37.00 33.89 -21.71
C GLY A 755 -36.48 33.33 -23.04
N GLU A 756 -36.30 32.00 -23.14
CA GLU A 756 -37.15 31.07 -23.91
C GLU A 756 -36.53 29.67 -24.08
N GLU A 757 -37.42 28.68 -23.93
CA GLU A 757 -37.51 27.35 -24.57
C GLU A 757 -36.47 26.22 -24.39
N GLU A 758 -37.05 25.05 -24.10
CA GLU A 758 -36.47 23.74 -23.81
C GLU A 758 -35.76 23.10 -25.02
N ALA A 759 -34.58 22.52 -24.79
CA ALA A 759 -33.93 21.60 -25.73
C ALA A 759 -33.55 20.28 -25.05
N LYS A 760 -34.21 19.19 -25.48
CA LYS A 760 -33.92 17.79 -25.12
C LYS A 760 -32.71 17.23 -25.91
N PRO A 761 -31.88 16.38 -25.29
CA PRO A 761 -30.65 15.84 -25.85
C PRO A 761 -30.86 14.70 -26.86
N THR A 762 -29.85 14.51 -27.70
CA THR A 762 -29.74 13.64 -28.88
C THR A 762 -28.94 12.36 -28.58
N ALA A 763 -29.33 11.24 -29.20
CA ALA A 763 -28.59 9.96 -29.21
C ALA A 763 -27.83 9.74 -30.55
N PRO A 764 -26.73 8.97 -30.64
CA PRO A 764 -25.86 8.88 -31.83
C PRO A 764 -26.13 7.68 -32.75
N MET A 765 -25.45 7.62 -33.91
CA MET A 765 -25.51 6.59 -34.97
C MET A 765 -24.34 5.57 -34.87
N PRO A 766 -24.49 4.36 -35.46
CA PRO A 766 -23.53 3.25 -35.37
C PRO A 766 -22.36 3.37 -36.36
N TYR A 767 -21.14 3.03 -35.92
CA TYR A 767 -19.96 2.90 -36.78
C TYR A 767 -19.56 1.43 -36.90
N ASN A 768 -19.63 0.88 -38.13
CA ASN A 768 -19.07 -0.43 -38.46
C ASN A 768 -17.53 -0.35 -38.49
N PHE A 769 -16.86 -1.10 -37.64
CA PHE A 769 -15.43 -1.38 -37.77
C PHE A 769 -15.21 -2.58 -38.69
N LEU A 770 -14.48 -2.35 -39.78
CA LEU A 770 -13.91 -3.42 -40.59
C LEU A 770 -12.75 -4.07 -39.81
N LEU A 771 -12.92 -5.33 -39.42
CA LEU A 771 -11.84 -6.20 -38.98
C LEU A 771 -10.90 -6.50 -40.17
N ILE A 772 -9.75 -5.84 -40.23
CA ILE A 772 -8.67 -6.28 -41.13
C ILE A 772 -7.87 -7.35 -40.40
N ARG A 773 -8.21 -8.63 -40.63
CA ARG A 773 -7.29 -9.74 -40.39
C ARG A 773 -6.12 -9.59 -41.34
N ASN A 774 -4.93 -9.37 -40.80
CA ASN A 774 -3.69 -9.34 -41.57
C ASN A 774 -3.25 -10.79 -41.85
N GLU A 775 -3.91 -11.45 -42.80
CA GLU A 775 -3.38 -12.65 -43.45
C GLU A 775 -3.03 -12.29 -44.89
N SER A 776 -1.77 -11.94 -45.13
CA SER A 776 -1.21 -12.00 -46.48
C SER A 776 0.28 -12.33 -46.40
N THR A 777 0.59 -13.62 -46.51
CA THR A 777 1.86 -14.12 -47.02
C THR A 777 1.99 -13.66 -48.47
N TRP A 778 2.94 -12.76 -48.76
CA TRP A 778 3.23 -12.36 -50.14
C TRP A 778 4.40 -13.18 -50.69
N SER A 779 4.11 -13.97 -51.72
CA SER A 779 5.07 -14.64 -52.59
C SER A 779 5.71 -13.65 -53.56
N VAL A 780 6.99 -13.88 -53.83
CA VAL A 780 7.86 -13.09 -54.72
C VAL A 780 7.57 -13.46 -56.18
N ASP A 781 7.30 -12.47 -57.02
CA ASP A 781 7.59 -12.53 -58.45
C ASP A 781 8.16 -11.18 -58.91
N GLU A 782 9.41 -11.22 -59.37
CA GLU A 782 10.12 -10.10 -60.00
C GLU A 782 9.66 -9.92 -61.44
N ALA A 783 9.24 -8.70 -61.79
CA ALA A 783 9.21 -8.24 -63.17
C ALA A 783 9.98 -6.92 -63.27
N VAL A 784 11.14 -6.99 -63.93
CA VAL A 784 11.98 -5.84 -64.28
C VAL A 784 11.44 -5.24 -65.56
N GLU A 785 10.93 -4.01 -65.50
CA GLU A 785 10.81 -3.14 -66.68
C GLU A 785 11.66 -1.88 -66.51
N SER A 786 12.61 -1.74 -67.42
CA SER A 786 13.50 -0.59 -67.57
C SER A 786 12.84 0.46 -68.45
N GLY A 787 12.50 1.61 -67.88
CA GLY A 787 12.10 2.83 -68.60
C GLY A 787 12.53 4.05 -67.78
N GLY A 788 13.38 4.90 -68.36
CA GLY A 788 13.85 6.11 -67.69
C GLY A 788 12.78 7.19 -67.65
N GLU A 789 12.43 7.62 -66.44
CA GLU A 789 11.71 8.86 -66.15
C GLU A 789 12.47 9.62 -65.06
N GLU A 790 12.47 10.95 -65.18
CA GLU A 790 13.06 11.88 -64.21
C GLU A 790 12.55 11.56 -62.80
N ALA A 791 13.46 11.51 -61.82
CA ALA A 791 13.16 11.15 -60.44
C ALA A 791 12.27 12.23 -59.77
N HIS A 792 10.96 12.16 -59.99
CA HIS A 792 9.99 12.82 -59.13
C HIS A 792 10.13 12.24 -57.73
N VAL A 793 10.41 13.11 -56.74
CA VAL A 793 10.43 12.72 -55.33
C VAL A 793 9.08 12.11 -54.99
N LYS A 794 9.07 10.82 -54.64
CA LYS A 794 7.85 10.10 -54.25
C LYS A 794 7.43 10.61 -52.87
N ILE A 795 6.59 11.65 -52.85
CA ILE A 795 5.99 12.19 -51.63
C ILE A 795 4.86 11.23 -51.22
N VAL A 796 5.03 10.57 -50.07
CA VAL A 796 4.05 9.63 -49.52
C VAL A 796 3.24 10.36 -48.46
N GLU A 797 1.92 10.25 -48.54
CA GLU A 797 0.99 10.86 -47.58
C GLU A 797 1.09 10.20 -46.19
N ARG A 798 1.22 11.03 -45.15
CA ARG A 798 1.28 10.62 -43.74
C ARG A 798 -0.12 10.49 -43.14
N VAL A 799 -0.44 9.30 -42.62
CA VAL A 799 -1.77 8.93 -42.09
C VAL A 799 -1.75 8.10 -40.80
N TYR A 800 -0.63 7.47 -40.45
CA TYR A 800 -0.53 6.52 -39.34
C TYR A 800 0.23 7.09 -38.13
N PHE A 801 -0.51 7.50 -37.09
CA PHE A 801 0.02 8.21 -35.92
C PHE A 801 -0.36 7.52 -34.57
N PRO A 802 0.22 6.35 -34.25
CA PRO A 802 -0.06 5.64 -32.99
C PRO A 802 0.67 6.25 -31.77
N GLU A 803 0.27 5.89 -30.55
CA GLU A 803 1.08 6.11 -29.32
C GLU A 803 1.93 4.88 -28.97
N THR A 804 1.41 3.68 -29.21
CA THR A 804 2.12 2.40 -29.09
C THR A 804 2.35 1.89 -30.51
N TRP A 805 3.59 1.93 -31.01
CA TRP A 805 3.93 1.48 -32.36
C TRP A 805 3.92 -0.04 -32.46
N TYR A 806 4.48 -0.72 -31.46
CA TYR A 806 4.55 -2.17 -31.44
C TYR A 806 4.44 -2.72 -30.03
N TRP A 807 3.60 -3.73 -29.85
CA TRP A 807 3.51 -4.51 -28.62
C TRP A 807 3.53 -5.99 -28.99
N ASN A 808 4.44 -6.72 -28.37
CA ASN A 808 4.42 -8.18 -28.41
C ASN A 808 4.81 -8.72 -27.04
N PRO A 809 3.88 -9.38 -26.32
CA PRO A 809 4.13 -9.84 -24.96
C PRO A 809 5.12 -11.01 -24.92
N MET A 810 5.34 -11.71 -26.04
CA MET A 810 6.24 -12.86 -26.10
C MET A 810 6.66 -13.24 -27.52
N ILE A 811 7.96 -13.19 -27.76
CA ILE A 811 8.65 -13.70 -28.94
C ILE A 811 9.73 -14.67 -28.47
N ILE A 812 9.70 -15.91 -28.97
CA ILE A 812 10.69 -16.93 -28.61
C ILE A 812 11.92 -16.79 -29.50
N THR A 813 13.11 -16.69 -28.91
CA THR A 813 14.36 -16.66 -29.67
C THR A 813 14.70 -18.01 -30.26
N ASN A 814 15.50 -18.01 -31.33
CA ASN A 814 16.04 -19.23 -31.91
C ASN A 814 17.16 -19.84 -31.03
N GLU A 815 17.73 -20.98 -31.45
CA GLU A 815 18.79 -21.68 -30.70
C GLU A 815 20.06 -20.84 -30.47
N SER A 816 20.30 -19.83 -31.31
CA SER A 816 21.38 -18.85 -31.14
C SER A 816 21.00 -17.66 -30.24
N GLY A 817 19.86 -17.73 -29.54
CA GLY A 817 19.36 -16.66 -28.68
C GLY A 817 18.96 -15.39 -29.42
N MET A 818 18.74 -15.46 -30.74
CA MET A 818 18.46 -14.31 -31.61
C MET A 818 17.00 -14.25 -32.06
N VAL A 819 16.51 -13.04 -32.28
CA VAL A 819 15.26 -12.76 -33.00
C VAL A 819 15.36 -11.48 -33.84
N GLU A 820 14.70 -11.48 -35.00
CA GLU A 820 14.60 -10.33 -35.90
C GLU A 820 13.16 -9.86 -36.00
N ILE A 821 12.95 -8.56 -35.90
CA ILE A 821 11.65 -7.91 -35.99
C ILE A 821 11.70 -6.90 -37.15
N GLY A 822 10.85 -7.12 -38.16
CA GLY A 822 10.68 -6.20 -39.29
C GLY A 822 9.42 -5.37 -39.12
N LEU A 823 9.58 -4.04 -39.04
CA LEU A 823 8.49 -3.08 -38.84
C LEU A 823 8.48 -2.03 -39.95
N LYS A 824 7.35 -1.33 -40.10
CA LYS A 824 7.25 -0.09 -40.88
C LYS A 824 7.23 1.09 -39.90
N ALA A 825 8.13 2.06 -40.08
CA ALA A 825 8.20 3.26 -39.27
C ALA A 825 6.86 4.03 -39.32
N PRO A 826 6.32 4.51 -38.19
CA PRO A 826 5.10 5.30 -38.19
C PRO A 826 5.31 6.65 -38.86
N ASP A 827 4.21 7.35 -39.13
CA ASP A 827 4.25 8.67 -39.73
C ASP A 827 4.42 9.79 -38.68
N SER A 828 4.39 9.44 -37.39
CA SER A 828 4.76 10.33 -36.29
C SER A 828 6.27 10.59 -36.27
N ILE A 829 6.63 11.87 -36.33
CA ILE A 829 8.02 12.32 -36.25
C ILE A 829 8.38 12.53 -34.77
N THR A 830 8.98 11.51 -34.17
CA THR A 830 9.27 11.42 -32.74
C THR A 830 10.41 10.43 -32.46
N SER A 831 10.83 10.32 -31.21
CA SER A 831 11.63 9.20 -30.73
C SER A 831 10.73 8.17 -30.06
N TRP A 832 10.94 6.91 -30.42
CA TRP A 832 10.23 5.76 -29.88
C TRP A 832 11.11 5.06 -28.85
N CYS A 833 10.62 4.92 -27.62
CA CYS A 833 11.27 4.13 -26.59
C CYS A 833 10.90 2.65 -26.79
N MET A 834 11.91 1.83 -27.07
CA MET A 834 11.78 0.38 -27.10
C MET A 834 12.25 -0.21 -25.78
N GLU A 835 11.40 -1.00 -25.12
CA GLU A 835 11.75 -1.78 -23.94
C GLU A 835 11.70 -3.27 -24.29
N ALA A 836 12.67 -4.03 -23.80
CA ALA A 836 12.74 -5.47 -24.01
C ALA A 836 13.01 -6.18 -22.69
N PHE A 837 12.16 -7.16 -22.36
CA PHE A 837 12.26 -7.99 -21.16
C PHE A 837 12.31 -9.46 -21.56
N ALA A 838 13.33 -10.18 -21.13
CA ALA A 838 13.54 -11.58 -21.50
C ALA A 838 13.58 -12.49 -20.28
N ASN A 839 13.07 -13.71 -20.45
CA ASN A 839 13.24 -14.76 -19.46
C ASN A 839 13.45 -16.14 -20.09
N THR A 840 14.20 -17.01 -19.41
CA THR A 840 14.40 -18.40 -19.85
C THR A 840 13.42 -19.35 -19.15
N LYS A 841 13.31 -20.59 -19.65
CA LYS A 841 12.53 -21.65 -18.96
C LYS A 841 13.09 -22.00 -17.57
N LYS A 842 14.34 -21.61 -17.29
CA LYS A 842 15.02 -21.77 -16.00
C LYS A 842 14.92 -20.52 -15.12
N GLY A 843 13.99 -19.61 -15.40
CA GLY A 843 13.74 -18.44 -14.55
C GLY A 843 14.81 -17.35 -14.57
N GLU A 844 15.84 -17.42 -15.44
CA GLU A 844 16.81 -16.32 -15.62
C GLU A 844 16.10 -15.10 -16.25
N LEU A 845 16.41 -13.89 -15.79
CA LEU A 845 15.75 -12.64 -16.21
C LEU A 845 16.74 -11.63 -16.79
N GLY A 846 16.29 -10.86 -17.79
CA GLY A 846 17.04 -9.76 -18.40
C GLY A 846 16.13 -8.62 -18.85
N TYR A 847 16.68 -7.39 -18.88
CA TYR A 847 15.98 -6.18 -19.29
C TYR A 847 16.92 -5.21 -20.01
N THR A 848 16.42 -4.50 -21.02
CA THR A 848 17.15 -3.40 -21.68
C THR A 848 16.18 -2.43 -22.36
N THR A 849 16.64 -1.21 -22.63
CA THR A 849 15.92 -0.20 -23.41
C THR A 849 16.75 0.34 -24.57
N LYS A 850 16.08 0.90 -25.59
CA LYS A 850 16.71 1.59 -26.72
C LYS A 850 15.77 2.61 -27.35
N ASN A 851 16.29 3.78 -27.75
CA ASN A 851 15.51 4.75 -28.52
C ASN A 851 15.66 4.52 -30.03
N ILE A 852 14.55 4.63 -30.77
CA ILE A 852 14.49 4.59 -32.23
C ILE A 852 13.91 5.91 -32.72
N THR A 853 14.66 6.69 -33.48
CA THR A 853 14.22 8.01 -33.94
C THR A 853 13.64 7.95 -35.35
N VAL A 854 12.41 8.45 -35.52
CA VAL A 854 11.78 8.67 -36.83
C VAL A 854 11.75 10.17 -37.10
N PHE A 855 12.42 10.61 -38.15
CA PHE A 855 12.59 12.03 -38.45
C PHE A 855 12.76 12.28 -39.95
N ASN A 856 11.99 13.24 -40.46
CA ASN A 856 12.18 13.83 -41.79
C ASN A 856 12.78 15.24 -41.63
N ASP A 857 13.67 15.64 -42.54
CA ASP A 857 14.35 16.94 -42.50
C ASP A 857 13.46 18.14 -42.90
N PHE A 858 12.31 17.86 -43.52
CA PHE A 858 11.21 18.78 -43.78
C PHE A 858 9.87 18.07 -43.59
N PHE A 859 8.94 18.71 -42.88
CA PHE A 859 7.59 18.20 -42.67
C PHE A 859 6.64 19.30 -42.22
N VAL A 860 5.33 19.02 -42.27
CA VAL A 860 4.29 19.89 -41.73
C VAL A 860 3.44 19.20 -40.68
N GLU A 861 2.93 19.95 -39.70
CA GLU A 861 2.09 19.38 -38.65
C GLU A 861 0.87 20.28 -38.43
N PRO A 862 -0.34 19.85 -38.85
CA PRO A 862 -1.56 20.62 -38.62
C PRO A 862 -2.04 20.45 -37.18
N ASP A 863 -2.42 21.55 -36.55
CA ASP A 863 -3.01 21.58 -35.20
C ASP A 863 -4.52 21.45 -35.30
N ILE A 864 -5.04 20.23 -35.13
CA ILE A 864 -6.43 19.88 -35.39
C ILE A 864 -7.20 19.68 -34.07
N PRO A 865 -8.35 20.36 -33.89
CA PRO A 865 -9.23 20.13 -32.75
C PRO A 865 -9.75 18.69 -32.70
N VAL A 866 -10.08 18.21 -31.50
CA VAL A 866 -10.63 16.86 -31.30
C VAL A 866 -11.96 16.64 -32.06
N TYR A 867 -12.83 17.66 -32.07
CA TYR A 867 -14.06 17.71 -32.86
C TYR A 867 -14.49 19.17 -33.08
N VAL A 868 -15.40 19.40 -34.03
CA VAL A 868 -16.04 20.70 -34.30
C VAL A 868 -17.54 20.53 -34.56
N VAL A 869 -18.33 21.57 -34.33
CA VAL A 869 -19.76 21.59 -34.67
C VAL A 869 -19.95 22.20 -36.06
N GLN A 870 -20.97 21.76 -36.79
CA GLN A 870 -21.34 22.33 -38.08
C GLN A 870 -21.54 23.85 -37.97
N HIS A 871 -20.95 24.57 -38.90
CA HIS A 871 -20.85 26.02 -38.98
C HIS A 871 -19.92 26.70 -37.96
N ASP A 872 -19.16 25.95 -37.16
CA ASP A 872 -18.09 26.53 -36.36
C ASP A 872 -16.99 27.09 -37.28
N GLU A 873 -16.46 28.25 -36.89
CA GLU A 873 -15.30 28.86 -37.52
C GLU A 873 -14.09 28.72 -36.61
N PHE A 874 -12.99 28.18 -37.13
CA PHE A 874 -11.78 27.99 -36.34
C PHE A 874 -10.51 28.21 -37.17
N PRO A 875 -9.42 28.64 -36.51
CA PRO A 875 -8.11 28.71 -37.14
C PRO A 875 -7.48 27.31 -37.18
N LEU A 876 -7.20 26.79 -38.37
CA LEU A 876 -6.36 25.63 -38.57
C LEU A 876 -4.91 26.11 -38.75
N ASN A 877 -4.10 25.94 -37.69
CA ASN A 877 -2.69 26.29 -37.73
C ASN A 877 -1.86 25.14 -38.31
N ILE A 878 -0.95 25.46 -39.22
CA ILE A 878 -0.06 24.50 -39.88
C ILE A 878 1.37 24.91 -39.58
N MET A 879 2.01 24.04 -38.81
CA MET A 879 3.41 24.13 -38.48
C MET A 879 4.23 23.63 -39.66
N ILE A 880 5.25 24.38 -40.06
CA ILE A 880 6.15 24.01 -41.15
C ILE A 880 7.57 23.95 -40.59
N TYR A 881 8.12 22.75 -40.54
CA TYR A 881 9.44 22.48 -39.99
C TYR A 881 10.44 22.39 -41.15
N ASN A 882 11.44 23.27 -41.15
CA ASN A 882 12.57 23.18 -42.06
C ASN A 882 13.86 23.01 -41.28
N TYR A 883 14.36 21.78 -41.19
CA TYR A 883 15.62 21.45 -40.52
C TYR A 883 16.78 21.21 -41.47
N ARG A 884 16.66 21.71 -42.70
CA ARG A 884 17.79 21.83 -43.62
C ARG A 884 18.59 23.10 -43.33
N ASN A 885 19.82 23.11 -43.82
CA ASN A 885 20.71 24.27 -43.72
C ASN A 885 20.45 25.34 -44.80
N GLU A 886 19.35 25.22 -45.56
CA GLU A 886 18.96 26.13 -46.63
C GLU A 886 17.52 26.62 -46.45
N SER A 887 17.23 27.81 -46.96
CA SER A 887 15.86 28.35 -46.99
C SER A 887 15.06 27.62 -48.06
N LEU A 888 13.86 27.16 -47.72
CA LEU A 888 12.96 26.51 -48.66
C LEU A 888 11.81 27.44 -49.01
N SER A 889 11.56 27.63 -50.31
CA SER A 889 10.33 28.27 -50.76
C SER A 889 9.26 27.19 -50.85
N ILE A 890 8.29 27.25 -49.95
CA ILE A 890 7.24 26.25 -49.80
C ILE A 890 5.90 26.86 -50.17
N ASN A 891 5.16 26.17 -51.03
CA ASN A 891 3.73 26.39 -51.20
C ASN A 891 2.98 25.47 -50.25
N VAL A 892 2.35 26.04 -49.23
CA VAL A 892 1.46 25.31 -48.32
C VAL A 892 0.05 25.49 -48.86
N SER A 893 -0.67 24.40 -49.08
CA SER A 893 -2.06 24.45 -49.49
C SER A 893 -2.88 23.44 -48.70
N ILE A 894 -4.10 23.84 -48.40
CA ILE A 894 -5.14 22.94 -47.92
C ILE A 894 -5.96 22.52 -49.14
N GLU A 895 -6.13 21.21 -49.31
CA GLU A 895 -6.97 20.68 -50.37
C GLU A 895 -8.41 21.07 -50.09
N ASP A 896 -9.04 21.74 -51.05
CA ASP A 896 -10.45 22.13 -50.94
C ASP A 896 -11.32 20.86 -50.88
N ASP A 897 -12.27 20.85 -49.97
CA ASP A 897 -13.18 19.71 -49.78
C ASP A 897 -14.58 20.25 -49.52
N ASP A 898 -15.59 19.47 -49.89
CA ASP A 898 -16.98 19.92 -49.89
C ASP A 898 -17.57 20.08 -48.48
N TRP A 899 -16.85 19.61 -47.46
CA TRP A 899 -17.28 19.65 -46.07
C TRP A 899 -16.90 20.93 -45.34
N PHE A 900 -16.07 21.81 -45.89
CA PHE A 900 -15.74 23.09 -45.26
C PHE A 900 -15.67 24.25 -46.26
N THR A 901 -15.90 25.45 -45.77
CA THR A 901 -15.66 26.70 -46.51
C THR A 901 -14.37 27.33 -46.02
N LEU A 902 -13.45 27.63 -46.95
CA LEU A 902 -12.28 28.45 -46.68
C LEU A 902 -12.69 29.92 -46.51
N LEU A 903 -12.48 30.45 -45.30
CA LEU A 903 -12.68 31.88 -44.98
C LEU A 903 -11.42 32.72 -45.26
N SER A 904 -10.29 32.05 -45.53
CA SER A 904 -9.03 32.65 -45.98
C SER A 904 -8.59 32.07 -47.33
N LYS A 905 -7.47 32.54 -47.90
CA LYS A 905 -6.87 31.85 -49.05
C LYS A 905 -6.45 30.43 -48.64
N GLY A 906 -6.81 29.43 -49.44
CA GLY A 906 -6.44 28.02 -49.21
C GLY A 906 -4.99 27.67 -49.57
N TYR A 907 -4.16 28.68 -49.83
CA TYR A 907 -2.73 28.50 -50.05
C TYR A 907 -1.95 29.68 -49.50
N ALA A 908 -0.71 29.41 -49.12
CA ALA A 908 0.27 30.39 -48.70
C ALA A 908 1.63 30.01 -49.27
N ASN A 909 2.31 30.98 -49.90
CA ASN A 909 3.72 30.84 -50.24
C ASN A 909 4.53 31.43 -49.10
N ILE A 910 5.39 30.61 -48.50
CA ILE A 910 6.30 31.05 -47.45
C ILE A 910 7.74 30.73 -47.81
N VAL A 911 8.67 31.46 -47.20
CA VAL A 911 10.09 31.11 -47.19
C VAL A 911 10.39 30.57 -45.80
N ALA A 912 10.45 29.25 -45.68
CA ALA A 912 10.83 28.58 -44.45
C ALA A 912 12.35 28.74 -44.27
N LYS A 913 12.78 29.42 -43.21
CA LYS A 913 14.21 29.67 -42.96
C LYS A 913 14.91 28.36 -42.57
N PRO A 914 16.24 28.26 -42.76
CA PRO A 914 17.01 27.10 -42.32
C PRO A 914 16.84 26.87 -40.82
N ASN A 915 16.77 25.61 -40.40
CA ASN A 915 16.67 25.18 -39.00
C ASN A 915 15.59 25.90 -38.17
N SER A 916 14.47 26.26 -38.81
CA SER A 916 13.41 27.05 -38.17
C SER A 916 12.03 26.41 -38.36
N VAL A 917 11.09 26.88 -37.55
CA VAL A 917 9.69 26.53 -37.64
C VAL A 917 8.89 27.75 -38.05
N SER A 918 8.04 27.61 -39.07
CA SER A 918 7.13 28.64 -39.55
C SER A 918 5.67 28.21 -39.29
N ASN A 919 4.75 29.16 -39.24
CA ASN A 919 3.32 28.89 -39.06
C ASN A 919 2.50 29.53 -40.20
N VAL A 920 1.54 28.78 -40.73
CA VAL A 920 0.51 29.25 -41.65
C VAL A 920 -0.84 28.92 -41.05
N THR A 921 -1.75 29.90 -41.00
CA THR A 921 -3.12 29.68 -40.52
C THR A 921 -4.11 29.75 -41.67
N PHE A 922 -4.95 28.74 -41.80
CA PHE A 922 -6.15 28.79 -42.63
C PHE A 922 -7.39 28.90 -41.74
N ARG A 923 -8.26 29.86 -42.01
CA ARG A 923 -9.58 29.92 -41.35
C ARG A 923 -10.56 29.10 -42.15
N ILE A 924 -11.17 28.11 -41.50
CA ILE A 924 -12.17 27.25 -42.11
C ILE A 924 -13.47 27.29 -41.31
N ARG A 925 -14.59 27.16 -42.03
CA ARG A 925 -15.92 26.95 -41.45
C ARG A 925 -16.38 25.54 -41.81
N ALA A 926 -16.77 24.73 -40.83
CA ALA A 926 -17.31 23.40 -41.10
C ALA A 926 -18.71 23.50 -41.73
N GLU A 927 -18.98 22.76 -42.80
CA GLU A 927 -20.26 22.77 -43.53
C GLU A 927 -20.96 21.40 -43.54
N LYS A 928 -20.25 20.31 -43.86
CA LYS A 928 -20.85 18.97 -43.90
C LYS A 928 -20.44 18.11 -42.71
N VAL A 929 -21.43 17.39 -42.20
CA VAL A 929 -21.34 16.55 -41.00
C VAL A 929 -20.62 15.22 -41.29
N GLY A 930 -20.08 14.57 -40.25
CA GLY A 930 -19.43 13.26 -40.33
C GLY A 930 -17.93 13.28 -40.01
N VAL A 931 -17.28 12.12 -40.13
CA VAL A 931 -15.81 12.02 -40.06
C VAL A 931 -15.24 12.48 -41.39
N ARG A 932 -14.43 13.53 -41.34
CA ARG A 932 -13.86 14.20 -42.50
C ARG A 932 -12.34 14.18 -42.40
N SER A 933 -11.68 14.34 -43.53
CA SER A 933 -10.24 14.45 -43.61
C SER A 933 -9.86 15.88 -43.95
N VAL A 934 -8.81 16.38 -43.31
CA VAL A 934 -8.08 17.58 -43.71
C VAL A 934 -6.78 17.12 -44.35
N ASN A 935 -6.60 17.44 -45.63
CA ASN A 935 -5.37 17.15 -46.37
C ASN A 935 -4.57 18.45 -46.51
N ILE A 936 -3.38 18.48 -45.92
CA ILE A 936 -2.43 19.57 -46.04
C ILE A 936 -1.28 19.12 -46.91
N SER A 937 -0.95 19.91 -47.93
CA SER A 937 0.23 19.73 -48.74
C SER A 937 1.18 20.91 -48.56
N ALA A 938 2.47 20.61 -48.43
CA ALA A 938 3.52 21.60 -48.37
C ALA A 938 4.60 21.19 -49.35
N LEU A 939 4.64 21.85 -50.51
CA LEU A 939 5.42 21.42 -51.65
C LEU A 939 6.45 22.48 -52.06
N SER A 940 7.62 22.00 -52.47
CA SER A 940 8.70 22.74 -53.11
C SER A 940 9.20 21.97 -54.33
N THR A 941 10.19 22.51 -55.05
CA THR A 941 10.69 21.93 -56.29
C THR A 941 11.19 20.49 -56.13
N ASN A 942 11.87 20.19 -55.01
CA ASN A 942 12.54 18.90 -54.77
C ASN A 942 12.21 18.29 -53.39
N ILE A 943 11.24 18.84 -52.68
CA ILE A 943 10.86 18.37 -51.34
C ILE A 943 9.42 18.73 -51.06
N GLY A 944 8.73 17.88 -50.32
CA GLY A 944 7.40 18.19 -49.85
C GLY A 944 6.89 17.16 -48.87
N ASP A 945 5.85 17.53 -48.15
CA ASP A 945 5.14 16.67 -47.20
C ASP A 945 3.64 16.82 -47.45
N ILE A 946 2.92 15.71 -47.31
CA ILE A 946 1.47 15.67 -47.41
C ILE A 946 0.97 14.93 -46.18
N VAL A 947 0.10 15.59 -45.42
CA VAL A 947 -0.44 15.07 -44.16
C VAL A 947 -1.94 15.05 -44.26
N ARG A 948 -2.52 13.88 -43.98
CA ARG A 948 -3.96 13.72 -43.82
C ARG A 948 -4.26 13.40 -42.37
N ARG A 949 -5.19 14.17 -41.81
CA ARG A 949 -5.68 14.00 -40.45
C ARG A 949 -7.19 14.01 -40.46
N ASN A 950 -7.77 13.19 -39.60
CA ASN A 950 -9.21 13.09 -39.46
C ASN A 950 -9.72 14.13 -38.46
N ILE A 951 -10.89 14.71 -38.76
CA ILE A 951 -11.65 15.60 -37.89
C ILE A 951 -13.11 15.17 -37.90
N THR A 952 -13.76 15.21 -36.74
CA THR A 952 -15.19 14.88 -36.64
C THR A 952 -16.02 16.16 -36.63
N VAL A 953 -16.97 16.27 -37.57
CA VAL A 953 -17.93 17.37 -37.67
C VAL A 953 -19.31 16.90 -37.19
N ILE A 954 -19.79 17.48 -36.11
CA ILE A 954 -21.06 17.12 -35.48
C ILE A 954 -22.20 18.00 -36.06
N PRO A 955 -23.38 17.44 -36.42
CA PRO A 955 -24.52 18.23 -36.91
C PRO A 955 -24.96 19.31 -35.93
N ARG A 956 -25.30 20.50 -36.45
CA ARG A 956 -25.89 21.59 -35.66
C ARG A 956 -27.41 21.47 -35.67
N GLY A 957 -27.93 20.49 -34.93
CA GLY A 957 -29.37 20.32 -34.80
C GLY A 957 -29.75 19.17 -33.89
N LYS A 958 -31.04 18.90 -33.83
CA LYS A 958 -31.61 17.80 -33.05
C LYS A 958 -31.85 16.60 -33.95
N LYS A 959 -31.32 15.44 -33.58
CA LYS A 959 -31.60 14.17 -34.25
C LYS A 959 -33.07 13.81 -34.10
N ILE A 960 -33.71 13.44 -35.21
CA ILE A 960 -35.09 12.95 -35.24
C ILE A 960 -35.06 11.55 -35.87
N GLU A 961 -35.70 10.59 -35.22
CA GLU A 961 -35.80 9.20 -35.70
C GLU A 961 -37.27 8.82 -35.93
N SER A 962 -37.54 8.11 -37.02
CA SER A 962 -38.85 7.58 -37.37
C SER A 962 -38.72 6.10 -37.73
N VAL A 963 -39.51 5.24 -37.09
CA VAL A 963 -39.45 3.79 -37.27
C VAL A 963 -40.84 3.29 -37.67
N GLN A 964 -40.92 2.53 -38.78
CA GLN A 964 -42.14 1.87 -39.22
C GLN A 964 -41.94 0.35 -39.20
N ASN A 965 -42.79 -0.34 -38.45
CA ASN A 965 -42.75 -1.80 -38.32
C ASN A 965 -43.91 -2.44 -39.07
N ILE A 966 -43.62 -3.39 -39.97
CA ILE A 966 -44.64 -4.14 -40.72
C ILE A 966 -44.43 -5.63 -40.55
N ARG A 967 -45.52 -6.35 -40.27
CA ARG A 967 -45.53 -7.81 -40.25
C ARG A 967 -46.19 -8.31 -41.53
N LEU A 968 -45.42 -9.02 -42.35
CA LEU A 968 -45.91 -9.72 -43.54
C LEU A 968 -46.19 -11.19 -43.19
N LYS A 969 -47.30 -11.75 -43.68
CA LYS A 969 -47.59 -13.19 -43.63
C LYS A 969 -47.75 -13.74 -45.05
N ASP A 970 -47.22 -14.93 -45.29
CA ASP A 970 -47.37 -15.66 -46.56
C ASP A 970 -47.03 -14.81 -47.81
N ASN A 971 -48.04 -14.46 -48.63
CA ASN A 971 -47.92 -13.67 -49.86
C ASN A 971 -48.24 -12.17 -49.67
N ASP A 972 -48.27 -11.67 -48.43
CA ASP A 972 -48.52 -10.25 -48.16
C ASP A 972 -47.41 -9.36 -48.74
N SER A 973 -47.80 -8.19 -49.26
CA SER A 973 -46.89 -7.13 -49.67
C SER A 973 -47.29 -5.82 -49.00
N ALA A 974 -46.30 -5.01 -48.60
CA ALA A 974 -46.52 -3.68 -48.06
C ALA A 974 -45.65 -2.64 -48.76
N ILE A 975 -46.15 -1.40 -48.84
CA ILE A 975 -45.43 -0.23 -49.34
C ILE A 975 -45.21 0.70 -48.13
N VAL A 976 -43.96 1.05 -47.88
CA VAL A 976 -43.54 1.91 -46.76
C VAL A 976 -43.12 3.27 -47.33
N PRO A 977 -43.97 4.31 -47.24
CA PRO A 977 -43.55 5.65 -47.64
C PRO A 977 -42.54 6.21 -46.63
N ILE A 978 -41.38 6.64 -47.11
CA ILE A 978 -40.37 7.35 -46.32
C ILE A 978 -40.64 8.84 -46.48
N GLU A 979 -41.23 9.45 -45.45
CA GLU A 979 -41.46 10.89 -45.40
C GLU A 979 -40.19 11.59 -44.90
N LEU A 980 -39.58 12.40 -45.76
CA LEU A 980 -38.43 13.21 -45.39
C LEU A 980 -38.95 14.50 -44.74
N MET A 981 -38.45 14.82 -43.54
CA MET A 981 -38.86 16.04 -42.84
C MET A 981 -38.30 17.30 -43.51
N ASP A 982 -39.10 18.37 -43.50
CA ASP A 982 -38.66 19.70 -43.87
C ASP A 982 -37.69 20.25 -42.80
N GLY A 983 -36.58 20.86 -43.23
CA GLY A 983 -35.54 21.38 -42.31
C GLY A 983 -34.49 20.37 -41.87
N ARG A 984 -34.43 19.18 -42.48
CA ARG A 984 -33.37 18.20 -42.25
C ARG A 984 -31.98 18.74 -42.63
N ILE A 985 -30.96 18.33 -41.89
CA ILE A 985 -29.57 18.71 -42.16
C ILE A 985 -29.03 17.78 -43.23
N ASP A 986 -28.59 18.36 -44.35
CA ASP A 986 -28.05 17.59 -45.47
C ASP A 986 -26.86 16.71 -45.04
N GLY A 987 -26.87 15.45 -45.47
CA GLY A 987 -25.87 14.45 -45.09
C GLY A 987 -25.99 13.89 -43.65
N ALA A 988 -26.95 14.36 -42.84
CA ALA A 988 -27.25 13.79 -41.53
C ALA A 988 -28.36 12.72 -41.56
N ASP A 989 -29.05 12.58 -42.70
CA ASP A 989 -30.10 11.59 -42.91
C ASP A 989 -29.51 10.18 -43.02
N SER A 990 -30.11 9.20 -42.33
CA SER A 990 -29.83 7.79 -42.54
C SER A 990 -31.11 6.97 -42.45
N GLY A 991 -31.14 5.86 -43.18
CA GLY A 991 -32.26 4.94 -43.14
C GLY A 991 -31.85 3.58 -43.69
N TYR A 992 -32.47 2.53 -43.15
CA TYR A 992 -32.28 1.17 -43.62
C TYR A 992 -33.61 0.42 -43.54
N VAL A 993 -33.76 -0.60 -44.40
CA VAL A 993 -34.87 -1.55 -44.32
C VAL A 993 -34.29 -2.88 -43.88
N LYS A 994 -34.84 -3.44 -42.80
CA LYS A 994 -34.43 -4.74 -42.28
C LYS A 994 -35.59 -5.73 -42.42
N VAL A 995 -35.32 -6.88 -43.04
CA VAL A 995 -36.30 -7.97 -43.21
C VAL A 995 -35.86 -9.14 -42.34
N GLN A 996 -36.73 -9.58 -41.44
CA GLN A 996 -36.41 -10.59 -40.42
C GLN A 996 -37.41 -11.76 -40.51
N ALA A 997 -36.88 -12.97 -40.67
CA ALA A 997 -37.70 -14.18 -40.86
C ALA A 997 -38.13 -14.80 -39.52
N GLY A 998 -39.31 -14.42 -39.04
CA GLY A 998 -39.92 -14.99 -37.83
C GLY A 998 -39.50 -14.30 -36.53
N THR A 999 -40.17 -14.66 -35.43
CA THR A 999 -39.99 -14.02 -34.12
C THR A 999 -38.63 -14.25 -33.50
N ASP A 1000 -38.03 -15.43 -33.72
CA ASP A 1000 -36.72 -15.77 -33.15
C ASP A 1000 -35.59 -14.97 -33.78
N ALA A 1001 -35.69 -14.67 -35.08
CA ALA A 1001 -34.78 -13.79 -35.79
C ALA A 1001 -34.92 -12.35 -35.28
N ILE A 1002 -36.15 -11.85 -35.08
CA ILE A 1002 -36.41 -10.51 -34.52
C ILE A 1002 -35.78 -10.37 -33.14
N VAL A 1003 -35.91 -11.38 -32.28
CA VAL A 1003 -35.35 -11.34 -30.91
C VAL A 1003 -33.82 -11.39 -30.95
N LEU A 1004 -33.21 -12.25 -31.76
CA LEU A 1004 -31.75 -12.36 -31.84
C LEU A 1004 -31.09 -11.16 -32.50
N ASP A 1005 -31.60 -10.76 -33.66
CA ASP A 1005 -31.11 -9.58 -34.36
C ASP A 1005 -31.36 -8.32 -33.54
N GLY A 1006 -32.49 -8.27 -32.82
CA GLY A 1006 -32.81 -7.18 -31.90
C GLY A 1006 -31.79 -7.14 -30.77
N ALA A 1007 -31.53 -8.27 -30.12
CA ALA A 1007 -30.48 -8.38 -29.10
C ALA A 1007 -29.12 -7.94 -29.66
N GLU A 1008 -28.69 -8.44 -30.81
CA GLU A 1008 -27.40 -8.06 -31.41
C GLU A 1008 -27.34 -6.56 -31.75
N GLN A 1009 -28.45 -5.95 -32.20
CA GLN A 1009 -28.50 -4.52 -32.48
C GLN A 1009 -28.57 -3.65 -31.23
N TYR A 1010 -29.07 -4.18 -30.12
CA TYR A 1010 -29.11 -3.43 -28.88
C TYR A 1010 -27.74 -3.33 -28.24
N ILE A 1011 -26.90 -4.37 -28.35
CA ILE A 1011 -25.52 -4.36 -27.83
C ILE A 1011 -24.74 -3.23 -28.50
N GLN A 1012 -24.60 -2.14 -27.76
CA GLN A 1012 -23.97 -0.92 -28.24
C GLN A 1012 -23.10 -0.30 -27.15
N PHE A 1013 -22.24 0.64 -27.52
CA PHE A 1013 -21.47 1.37 -26.51
C PHE A 1013 -22.40 2.26 -25.67
N VAL A 1014 -22.46 1.96 -24.37
CA VAL A 1014 -23.15 2.78 -23.37
C VAL A 1014 -22.57 4.19 -23.35
N ARG A 1015 -23.47 5.18 -23.40
CA ARG A 1015 -23.17 6.62 -23.40
C ARG A 1015 -24.27 7.38 -22.69
N GLY A 1016 -24.01 8.64 -22.37
CA GLY A 1016 -25.00 9.55 -21.79
C GLY A 1016 -24.91 9.65 -20.27
N CYS A 1017 -25.96 10.19 -19.67
CA CYS A 1017 -26.08 10.47 -18.23
C CYS A 1017 -26.64 9.25 -17.50
N GLY A 1018 -26.48 9.19 -16.17
CA GLY A 1018 -26.63 7.96 -15.37
C GLY A 1018 -27.87 7.12 -15.65
N GLU A 1019 -29.08 7.71 -15.77
CA GLU A 1019 -30.29 6.93 -16.12
C GLU A 1019 -30.23 6.32 -17.53
N GLN A 1020 -29.89 7.16 -18.51
CA GLN A 1020 -29.95 6.80 -19.93
C GLN A 1020 -28.92 5.74 -20.23
N SER A 1021 -27.73 5.92 -19.66
CA SER A 1021 -26.63 4.98 -19.79
C SER A 1021 -26.93 3.67 -19.05
N MET A 1022 -27.45 3.72 -17.81
CA MET A 1022 -27.81 2.53 -17.04
C MET A 1022 -28.89 1.69 -17.73
N SER A 1023 -29.87 2.35 -18.35
CA SER A 1023 -30.93 1.69 -19.11
C SER A 1023 -30.38 1.02 -20.38
N THR A 1024 -29.42 1.66 -21.04
CA THR A 1024 -28.73 1.07 -22.20
C THR A 1024 -27.94 -0.17 -21.75
N LEU A 1025 -27.16 -0.06 -20.68
CA LEU A 1025 -26.39 -1.17 -20.11
C LEU A 1025 -27.29 -2.36 -19.73
N ALA A 1026 -28.45 -2.11 -19.10
CA ALA A 1026 -29.39 -3.16 -18.73
C ALA A 1026 -29.88 -3.95 -19.96
N ILE A 1027 -30.14 -3.24 -21.07
CA ILE A 1027 -30.53 -3.88 -22.33
C ILE A 1027 -29.34 -4.64 -22.94
N ASP A 1028 -28.13 -4.08 -22.92
CA ASP A 1028 -26.93 -4.73 -23.43
C ASP A 1028 -26.63 -6.05 -22.69
N ILE A 1029 -26.77 -6.06 -21.37
CA ILE A 1029 -26.61 -7.26 -20.53
C ILE A 1029 -27.64 -8.31 -20.89
N LEU A 1030 -28.92 -7.92 -21.01
CA LEU A 1030 -30.00 -8.84 -21.37
C LEU A 1030 -29.78 -9.41 -22.77
N ALA A 1031 -29.40 -8.56 -23.72
CA ALA A 1031 -29.10 -8.97 -25.08
C ALA A 1031 -27.91 -9.94 -25.13
N TYR A 1032 -26.84 -9.63 -24.40
CA TYR A 1032 -25.68 -10.49 -24.26
C TYR A 1032 -26.06 -11.86 -23.70
N ASP A 1033 -26.89 -11.92 -22.64
CA ASP A 1033 -27.33 -13.18 -22.05
C ASP A 1033 -28.20 -14.01 -23.02
N ILE A 1034 -29.10 -13.37 -23.77
CA ILE A 1034 -29.91 -14.03 -24.81
C ILE A 1034 -29.02 -14.67 -25.88
N ILE A 1035 -28.01 -13.94 -26.37
CA ILE A 1035 -27.10 -14.40 -27.43
C ILE A 1035 -26.19 -15.51 -26.91
N ARG A 1036 -25.61 -15.33 -25.71
CA ARG A 1036 -24.72 -16.30 -25.05
C ARG A 1036 -25.37 -17.68 -24.92
N ASN A 1037 -26.68 -17.73 -24.68
CA ASN A 1037 -27.42 -18.98 -24.51
C ASN A 1037 -27.74 -19.72 -25.82
N LYS A 1038 -27.30 -19.22 -26.99
CA LYS A 1038 -27.46 -19.89 -28.29
C LYS A 1038 -26.13 -20.45 -28.83
N LYS A 1039 -26.18 -21.68 -29.38
CA LYS A 1039 -25.00 -22.49 -29.74
C LYS A 1039 -24.12 -21.94 -30.87
N ASP A 1040 -24.66 -21.09 -31.75
CA ASP A 1040 -23.98 -20.66 -32.98
C ASP A 1040 -23.35 -19.24 -32.88
N ALA A 1041 -23.42 -18.58 -31.72
CA ALA A 1041 -23.02 -17.17 -31.56
C ALA A 1041 -21.52 -16.93 -31.21
N VAL A 1042 -20.68 -17.97 -31.23
CA VAL A 1042 -19.32 -17.96 -30.64
C VAL A 1042 -18.39 -16.90 -31.24
N GLU A 1043 -18.53 -16.58 -32.53
CA GLU A 1043 -17.55 -15.75 -33.25
C GLU A 1043 -17.46 -14.29 -32.75
N LYS A 1044 -18.56 -13.70 -32.25
CA LYS A 1044 -18.62 -12.30 -31.80
C LYS A 1044 -18.72 -12.12 -30.28
N MET A 1045 -18.77 -13.21 -29.51
CA MET A 1045 -18.98 -13.11 -28.06
C MET A 1045 -17.92 -12.28 -27.34
N PHE A 1046 -16.66 -12.33 -27.77
CA PHE A 1046 -15.59 -11.50 -27.19
C PHE A 1046 -15.84 -10.00 -27.43
N GLU A 1047 -16.33 -9.63 -28.60
CA GLU A 1047 -16.68 -8.24 -28.93
C GLU A 1047 -17.84 -7.76 -28.05
N TYR A 1048 -18.89 -8.57 -27.92
CA TYR A 1048 -20.04 -8.23 -27.08
C TYR A 1048 -19.69 -8.16 -25.59
N GLU A 1049 -18.90 -9.09 -25.09
CA GLU A 1049 -18.40 -9.07 -23.71
C GLU A 1049 -17.59 -7.78 -23.45
N ASN A 1050 -16.78 -7.36 -24.42
CA ASN A 1050 -16.01 -6.12 -24.32
C ASN A 1050 -16.92 -4.88 -24.30
N ILE A 1051 -17.97 -4.84 -25.13
CA ILE A 1051 -18.95 -3.75 -25.15
C ILE A 1051 -19.64 -3.61 -23.79
N VAL A 1052 -20.20 -4.71 -23.26
CA VAL A 1052 -20.89 -4.70 -21.96
C VAL A 1052 -19.93 -4.34 -20.83
N SER A 1053 -18.70 -4.88 -20.87
CA SER A 1053 -17.66 -4.60 -19.86
C SER A 1053 -17.26 -3.12 -19.85
N ARG A 1054 -17.20 -2.46 -21.01
CA ARG A 1054 -17.01 -1.01 -21.12
C ARG A 1054 -18.23 -0.23 -20.65
N GLY A 1055 -19.44 -0.76 -20.84
CA GLY A 1055 -20.66 -0.19 -20.28
C GLY A 1055 -20.69 -0.22 -18.75
N ILE A 1056 -20.25 -1.32 -18.13
CA ILE A 1056 -20.08 -1.41 -16.67
C ILE A 1056 -19.08 -0.35 -16.19
N GLN A 1057 -17.92 -0.22 -16.85
CA GLN A 1057 -16.94 0.82 -16.52
C GLN A 1057 -17.54 2.25 -16.61
N HIS A 1058 -18.38 2.51 -17.61
CA HIS A 1058 -19.07 3.79 -17.77
C HIS A 1058 -19.99 4.09 -16.59
N GLU A 1059 -20.83 3.13 -16.19
CA GLU A 1059 -21.78 3.32 -15.09
C GLU A 1059 -21.12 3.58 -13.73
N LEU A 1060 -19.93 3.05 -13.50
CA LEU A 1060 -19.19 3.31 -12.27
C LEU A 1060 -18.80 4.79 -12.10
N THR A 1061 -18.78 5.57 -13.18
CA THR A 1061 -18.58 7.04 -13.11
C THR A 1061 -19.71 7.74 -12.34
N PHE A 1062 -20.89 7.11 -12.24
CA PHE A 1062 -22.07 7.66 -11.57
C PHE A 1062 -22.28 7.05 -10.17
N LEU A 1063 -21.40 6.15 -9.71
CA LEU A 1063 -21.46 5.59 -8.38
C LEU A 1063 -20.65 6.47 -7.41
N VAL A 1064 -21.34 7.14 -6.48
CA VAL A 1064 -20.71 8.12 -5.57
C VAL A 1064 -21.03 7.82 -4.11
N VAL A 1065 -20.20 8.35 -3.22
CA VAL A 1065 -20.48 8.38 -1.77
C VAL A 1065 -21.50 9.50 -1.49
N PRO A 1066 -22.68 9.18 -0.96
CA PRO A 1066 -23.75 10.14 -0.69
C PRO A 1066 -23.46 10.98 0.56
N LYS A 1067 -24.22 12.06 0.76
CA LYS A 1067 -23.97 13.04 1.84
C LYS A 1067 -24.06 12.46 3.25
N ASN A 1068 -24.86 11.43 3.44
CA ASN A 1068 -25.02 10.77 4.72
C ASN A 1068 -23.82 9.86 5.09
N GLY A 1069 -22.88 9.65 4.15
CA GLY A 1069 -21.69 8.82 4.34
C GLY A 1069 -21.96 7.32 4.46
N ILE A 1070 -23.18 6.85 4.17
CA ILE A 1070 -23.56 5.44 4.26
C ILE A 1070 -23.57 4.83 2.86
N GLY A 1071 -22.78 3.79 2.64
CA GLY A 1071 -22.73 3.07 1.37
C GLY A 1071 -22.42 3.98 0.19
N ARG A 1072 -22.94 3.61 -0.98
CA ARG A 1072 -22.80 4.35 -2.25
C ARG A 1072 -24.09 4.30 -3.04
N GLY A 1073 -24.31 5.27 -3.92
CA GLY A 1073 -25.49 5.28 -4.76
C GLY A 1073 -25.25 5.94 -6.10
N ILE A 1074 -26.24 5.81 -6.99
CA ILE A 1074 -26.14 6.28 -8.38
C ILE A 1074 -26.68 7.72 -8.48
N VAL A 1075 -25.96 8.56 -9.19
CA VAL A 1075 -26.33 9.95 -9.51
C VAL A 1075 -26.75 10.13 -10.97
N TRP A 1076 -27.41 11.26 -11.29
CA TRP A 1076 -27.78 11.60 -12.65
C TRP A 1076 -26.56 12.09 -13.44
N PHE A 1077 -25.75 12.93 -12.80
CA PHE A 1077 -24.50 13.47 -13.34
C PHE A 1077 -23.36 13.27 -12.34
N PRO A 1078 -22.10 13.06 -12.79
CA PRO A 1078 -20.98 12.84 -11.88
C PRO A 1078 -20.70 14.02 -10.92
N SER A 1079 -21.20 15.22 -11.23
CA SER A 1079 -21.08 16.41 -10.39
C SER A 1079 -22.20 16.56 -9.35
N ASP A 1080 -23.18 15.66 -9.33
CA ASP A 1080 -24.30 15.76 -8.38
C ASP A 1080 -23.82 15.52 -6.95
N ASN A 1081 -24.45 16.25 -6.02
CA ASN A 1081 -24.00 16.27 -4.63
C ASN A 1081 -24.53 15.09 -3.79
N ASP A 1082 -25.51 14.31 -4.27
CA ASP A 1082 -26.12 13.22 -3.49
C ASP A 1082 -26.80 12.18 -4.39
N ALA A 1083 -26.87 10.93 -3.95
CA ALA A 1083 -27.40 9.80 -4.73
C ALA A 1083 -28.94 9.79 -4.80
N HIS A 1084 -29.49 9.18 -5.85
CA HIS A 1084 -30.93 9.20 -6.10
C HIS A 1084 -31.59 7.84 -5.93
N ILE A 1085 -32.62 7.74 -5.06
CA ILE A 1085 -33.15 6.45 -4.59
C ILE A 1085 -33.72 5.58 -5.70
N TRP A 1086 -34.37 6.20 -6.69
CA TRP A 1086 -34.89 5.50 -7.86
C TRP A 1086 -33.76 4.97 -8.75
N LEU A 1087 -32.71 5.77 -8.99
CA LEU A 1087 -31.58 5.38 -9.83
C LEU A 1087 -30.74 4.29 -9.17
N THR A 1088 -30.45 4.42 -7.88
CA THR A 1088 -29.72 3.39 -7.15
C THR A 1088 -30.51 2.07 -7.13
N SER A 1089 -31.84 2.12 -7.00
CA SER A 1089 -32.68 0.93 -7.10
C SER A 1089 -32.67 0.30 -8.50
N TRP A 1090 -32.59 1.13 -9.55
CA TRP A 1090 -32.42 0.63 -10.91
C TRP A 1090 -31.03 0.01 -11.11
N GLY A 1091 -29.97 0.69 -10.64
CA GLY A 1091 -28.60 0.19 -10.63
C GLY A 1091 -28.46 -1.15 -9.90
N LEU A 1092 -29.13 -1.33 -8.76
CA LEU A 1092 -29.17 -2.62 -8.05
C LEU A 1092 -29.67 -3.76 -8.94
N ILE A 1093 -30.70 -3.52 -9.76
CA ILE A 1093 -31.22 -4.52 -10.70
C ILE A 1093 -30.20 -4.75 -11.82
N THR A 1094 -29.71 -3.68 -12.46
CA THR A 1094 -28.79 -3.75 -13.60
C THR A 1094 -27.46 -4.43 -13.26
N PHE A 1095 -26.83 -4.08 -12.14
CA PHE A 1095 -25.58 -4.71 -11.71
C PHE A 1095 -25.81 -6.16 -11.26
N GLN A 1096 -26.97 -6.48 -10.68
CA GLN A 1096 -27.33 -7.86 -10.40
C GLN A 1096 -27.54 -8.68 -11.70
N ASP A 1097 -28.16 -8.08 -12.72
CA ASP A 1097 -28.29 -8.70 -14.04
C ASP A 1097 -26.92 -8.94 -14.69
N ALA A 1098 -25.98 -7.99 -14.57
CA ALA A 1098 -24.61 -8.17 -15.05
C ALA A 1098 -23.94 -9.39 -14.40
N ARG A 1099 -24.08 -9.53 -13.08
CA ARG A 1099 -23.56 -10.70 -12.35
C ARG A 1099 -24.23 -12.01 -12.80
N ASN A 1100 -25.55 -12.00 -12.96
CA ASN A 1100 -26.31 -13.15 -13.44
C ASN A 1100 -25.86 -13.57 -14.85
N ALA A 1101 -25.53 -12.59 -15.71
CA ALA A 1101 -24.98 -12.80 -17.05
C ALA A 1101 -23.49 -13.21 -17.08
N GLY A 1102 -22.83 -13.32 -15.91
CA GLY A 1102 -21.46 -13.81 -15.76
C GLY A 1102 -20.36 -12.75 -15.75
N PHE A 1103 -20.70 -11.46 -15.65
CA PHE A 1103 -19.72 -10.39 -15.47
C PHE A 1103 -19.30 -10.28 -13.99
N ASP A 1104 -18.02 -9.99 -13.74
CA ASP A 1104 -17.46 -9.93 -12.39
C ASP A 1104 -17.57 -8.52 -11.80
N VAL A 1105 -18.81 -8.07 -11.56
CA VAL A 1105 -19.08 -6.84 -10.81
C VAL A 1105 -18.80 -7.08 -9.34
N ASP A 1106 -18.07 -6.17 -8.69
CA ASP A 1106 -17.75 -6.23 -7.26
C ASP A 1106 -19.02 -6.35 -6.40
N GLU A 1107 -19.03 -7.32 -5.47
CA GLU A 1107 -20.16 -7.51 -4.56
C GLU A 1107 -20.33 -6.30 -3.62
N ASN A 1108 -19.22 -5.61 -3.31
CA ASN A 1108 -19.25 -4.41 -2.48
C ASN A 1108 -20.09 -3.30 -3.10
N ILE A 1109 -20.11 -3.17 -4.44
CA ILE A 1109 -20.96 -2.20 -5.13
C ILE A 1109 -22.44 -2.46 -4.81
N ILE A 1110 -22.86 -3.73 -4.87
CA ILE A 1110 -24.25 -4.12 -4.59
C ILE A 1110 -24.57 -3.91 -3.11
N SER A 1111 -23.70 -4.35 -2.19
CA SER A 1111 -23.94 -4.18 -0.76
C SER A 1111 -23.95 -2.72 -0.32
N ASP A 1112 -23.10 -1.87 -0.92
CA ASP A 1112 -23.04 -0.45 -0.65
C ASP A 1112 -24.33 0.25 -1.10
N MET A 1113 -24.83 -0.10 -2.30
CA MET A 1113 -26.11 0.40 -2.79
C MET A 1113 -27.28 -0.09 -1.95
N GLN A 1114 -27.27 -1.35 -1.51
CA GLN A 1114 -28.28 -1.87 -0.60
C GLN A 1114 -28.28 -1.10 0.72
N ALA A 1115 -27.12 -0.98 1.37
CA ALA A 1115 -26.99 -0.27 2.64
C ALA A 1115 -27.47 1.18 2.54
N TRP A 1116 -27.12 1.86 1.45
CA TRP A 1116 -27.61 3.21 1.22
C TRP A 1116 -29.14 3.23 1.01
N VAL A 1117 -29.70 2.36 0.16
CA VAL A 1117 -31.17 2.31 -0.06
C VAL A 1117 -31.92 1.99 1.24
N GLU A 1118 -31.46 1.02 2.04
CA GLU A 1118 -32.06 0.69 3.34
C GLU A 1118 -32.03 1.90 4.30
N SER A 1119 -30.97 2.72 4.26
CA SER A 1119 -30.88 3.94 5.07
C SER A 1119 -31.91 5.02 4.71
N GLN A 1120 -32.55 4.91 3.54
CA GLN A 1120 -33.60 5.84 3.10
C GLN A 1120 -35.01 5.42 3.53
N GLN A 1121 -35.18 4.28 4.24
CA GLN A 1121 -36.50 3.81 4.65
C GLN A 1121 -37.09 4.69 5.74
N ASN A 1122 -38.36 5.09 5.56
CA ASN A 1122 -39.12 5.79 6.60
C ASN A 1122 -39.48 4.85 7.76
N SER A 1123 -39.77 5.42 8.92
CA SER A 1123 -40.11 4.65 10.14
C SER A 1123 -41.39 3.80 10.01
N ASP A 1124 -42.27 4.11 9.05
CA ASP A 1124 -43.46 3.33 8.73
C ASP A 1124 -43.22 2.20 7.71
N GLY A 1125 -42.00 2.06 7.21
CA GLY A 1125 -41.59 1.07 6.20
C GLY A 1125 -41.72 1.54 4.76
N SER A 1126 -42.23 2.75 4.52
CA SER A 1126 -42.34 3.32 3.18
C SER A 1126 -41.01 3.86 2.64
N PHE A 1127 -40.95 4.01 1.33
CA PHE A 1127 -39.91 4.79 0.66
C PHE A 1127 -40.54 5.93 -0.14
N THR A 1128 -39.91 7.10 -0.08
CA THR A 1128 -40.37 8.31 -0.77
C THR A 1128 -39.28 8.83 -1.68
N PHE A 1129 -39.65 9.25 -2.89
CA PHE A 1129 -38.69 9.91 -3.78
C PHE A 1129 -38.37 11.32 -3.26
N PRO A 1130 -37.10 11.76 -3.37
CA PRO A 1130 -36.69 13.08 -2.95
C PRO A 1130 -37.39 14.18 -3.77
N GLU A 1131 -37.44 15.39 -3.21
CA GLU A 1131 -38.04 16.54 -3.91
C GLU A 1131 -37.20 17.03 -5.11
N TRP A 1132 -35.93 16.63 -5.13
CA TRP A 1132 -34.93 16.93 -6.14
C TRP A 1132 -34.63 15.66 -6.95
N GLY A 1133 -34.85 15.70 -8.26
CA GLY A 1133 -34.71 14.55 -9.16
C GLY A 1133 -35.34 14.84 -10.52
N LEU A 1134 -34.70 14.47 -11.62
CA LEU A 1134 -35.14 14.85 -12.98
C LEU A 1134 -36.56 14.33 -13.28
N TYR A 1135 -36.84 13.06 -12.98
CA TYR A 1135 -38.09 12.40 -13.35
C TYR A 1135 -39.26 12.80 -12.44
N GLU A 1136 -39.00 12.95 -11.14
CA GLU A 1136 -39.99 13.26 -10.10
C GLU A 1136 -40.29 14.74 -9.99
N THR A 1137 -39.39 15.61 -10.46
CA THR A 1137 -39.65 17.05 -10.62
C THR A 1137 -40.51 17.31 -11.85
N ALA A 1138 -40.31 16.53 -12.92
CA ALA A 1138 -41.14 16.60 -14.13
C ALA A 1138 -42.50 15.88 -13.99
N ASN A 1139 -42.64 14.94 -13.04
CA ASN A 1139 -43.87 14.18 -12.83
C ASN A 1139 -44.30 14.16 -11.35
N PRO A 1140 -44.94 15.23 -10.85
CA PRO A 1140 -45.39 15.32 -9.47
C PRO A 1140 -46.44 14.25 -9.09
N THR A 1141 -47.11 13.65 -10.08
CA THR A 1141 -48.06 12.55 -9.85
C THR A 1141 -47.35 11.27 -9.40
N LEU A 1142 -46.19 10.94 -9.97
CA LEU A 1142 -45.40 9.77 -9.55
C LEU A 1142 -44.81 9.94 -8.15
N ARG A 1143 -44.39 11.16 -7.79
CA ARG A 1143 -43.88 11.49 -6.45
C ARG A 1143 -44.90 11.16 -5.35
N ASN A 1144 -46.19 11.32 -5.64
CA ASN A 1144 -47.27 11.04 -4.70
C ASN A 1144 -47.66 9.54 -4.62
N LYS A 1145 -47.09 8.67 -5.47
CA LYS A 1145 -47.37 7.22 -5.49
C LYS A 1145 -46.44 6.45 -4.55
N VAL A 1146 -46.53 6.75 -3.25
CA VAL A 1146 -45.65 6.16 -2.22
C VAL A 1146 -45.75 4.63 -2.18
N VAL A 1147 -46.94 4.06 -2.41
CA VAL A 1147 -47.13 2.59 -2.48
C VAL A 1147 -46.34 1.98 -3.64
N ALA A 1148 -46.42 2.56 -4.84
CA ALA A 1148 -45.68 2.09 -6.01
C ALA A 1148 -44.17 2.26 -5.86
N ALA A 1149 -43.71 3.40 -5.32
CA ALA A 1149 -42.30 3.65 -5.02
C ALA A 1149 -41.75 2.62 -4.03
N THR A 1150 -42.48 2.38 -2.94
CA THR A 1150 -42.11 1.37 -1.93
C THR A 1150 -42.07 -0.03 -2.54
N ALA A 1151 -43.04 -0.39 -3.39
CA ALA A 1151 -43.06 -1.70 -4.06
C ALA A 1151 -41.89 -1.88 -5.04
N TYR A 1152 -41.55 -0.86 -5.82
CA TYR A 1152 -40.42 -0.87 -6.75
C TYR A 1152 -39.08 -1.05 -6.03
N ILE A 1153 -38.84 -0.26 -4.98
CA ILE A 1153 -37.59 -0.31 -4.20
C ILE A 1153 -37.48 -1.65 -3.45
N THR A 1154 -38.59 -2.13 -2.87
CA THR A 1154 -38.64 -3.45 -2.22
C THR A 1154 -38.31 -4.56 -3.22
N ARG A 1155 -38.81 -4.48 -4.46
CA ARG A 1155 -38.46 -5.42 -5.53
C ARG A 1155 -36.97 -5.38 -5.85
N ALA A 1156 -36.35 -4.20 -5.96
CA ALA A 1156 -34.92 -4.07 -6.24
C ALA A 1156 -34.06 -4.69 -5.12
N LEU A 1157 -34.41 -4.43 -3.85
CA LEU A 1157 -33.72 -5.02 -2.70
C LEU A 1157 -33.85 -6.56 -2.68
N LEU A 1158 -35.06 -7.09 -2.89
CA LEU A 1158 -35.29 -8.54 -2.98
C LEU A 1158 -34.51 -9.17 -4.14
N TYR A 1159 -34.51 -8.52 -5.31
CA TYR A 1159 -33.85 -9.04 -6.51
C TYR A 1159 -32.33 -9.06 -6.38
N SER A 1160 -31.76 -8.04 -5.73
CA SER A 1160 -30.31 -7.95 -5.46
C SER A 1160 -29.84 -8.81 -4.27
N GLY A 1161 -30.73 -9.59 -3.65
CA GLY A 1161 -30.35 -10.63 -2.68
C GLY A 1161 -30.62 -10.32 -1.21
N ILE A 1162 -31.28 -9.20 -0.87
CA ILE A 1162 -31.71 -8.96 0.52
C ILE A 1162 -32.72 -10.02 0.94
N SER A 1163 -32.50 -10.62 2.12
CA SER A 1163 -33.36 -11.68 2.63
C SER A 1163 -34.82 -11.21 2.76
N PRO A 1164 -35.81 -12.00 2.31
CA PRO A 1164 -37.22 -11.71 2.54
C PRO A 1164 -37.58 -11.55 4.02
N SER A 1165 -36.78 -12.11 4.94
CA SER A 1165 -37.00 -12.00 6.39
C SER A 1165 -36.36 -10.75 7.02
N SER A 1166 -35.67 -9.89 6.26
CA SER A 1166 -35.05 -8.69 6.81
C SER A 1166 -36.09 -7.72 7.36
N THR A 1167 -35.71 -6.94 8.36
CA THR A 1167 -36.60 -5.93 8.99
C THR A 1167 -37.06 -4.89 7.98
N THR A 1168 -36.17 -4.49 7.07
CA THR A 1168 -36.47 -3.53 5.99
C THR A 1168 -37.57 -4.07 5.09
N ILE A 1169 -37.40 -5.29 4.55
CA ILE A 1169 -38.36 -5.90 3.63
C ILE A 1169 -39.70 -6.15 4.32
N GLN A 1170 -39.69 -6.70 5.54
CA GLN A 1170 -40.93 -6.99 6.27
C GLN A 1170 -41.73 -5.72 6.59
N SER A 1171 -41.04 -4.62 6.91
CA SER A 1171 -41.68 -3.32 7.14
C SER A 1171 -42.29 -2.75 5.86
N SER A 1172 -41.57 -2.81 4.73
CA SER A 1172 -42.11 -2.35 3.44
C SER A 1172 -43.28 -3.21 2.94
N LEU A 1173 -43.21 -4.53 3.05
CA LEU A 1173 -44.33 -5.41 2.67
C LEU A 1173 -45.58 -5.16 3.52
N ARG A 1174 -45.40 -4.87 4.82
CA ARG A 1174 -46.51 -4.46 5.70
C ARG A 1174 -47.11 -3.15 5.24
N TYR A 1175 -46.28 -2.12 5.00
CA TYR A 1175 -46.73 -0.83 4.50
C TYR A 1175 -47.53 -0.95 3.19
N ILE A 1176 -47.01 -1.69 2.21
CA ILE A 1176 -47.67 -1.91 0.92
C ILE A 1176 -49.03 -2.59 1.13
N LYS A 1177 -49.08 -3.68 1.91
CA LYS A 1177 -50.31 -4.42 2.16
C LYS A 1177 -51.37 -3.56 2.84
N ASP A 1178 -50.97 -2.76 3.82
CA ASP A 1178 -51.89 -1.93 4.60
C ASP A 1178 -52.42 -0.76 3.75
N ASN A 1179 -51.66 -0.28 2.77
CA ASN A 1179 -52.02 0.88 1.95
C ASN A 1179 -52.48 0.55 0.52
N LEU A 1180 -52.42 -0.70 0.06
CA LEU A 1180 -52.78 -1.08 -1.33
C LEU A 1180 -54.21 -0.69 -1.72
N HIS A 1181 -55.15 -0.79 -0.78
CA HIS A 1181 -56.55 -0.45 -0.99
C HIS A 1181 -56.78 1.05 -1.30
N THR A 1182 -55.82 1.91 -0.92
CA THR A 1182 -55.89 3.36 -1.16
C THR A 1182 -55.57 3.74 -2.61
N VAL A 1183 -54.96 2.84 -3.38
CA VAL A 1183 -54.47 3.09 -4.74
C VAL A 1183 -55.13 2.22 -5.82
N TRP A 1184 -56.19 1.45 -5.50
CA TRP A 1184 -56.83 0.53 -6.47
C TRP A 1184 -57.35 1.16 -7.77
N ASN A 1185 -57.61 2.47 -7.78
CA ASN A 1185 -58.07 3.17 -8.98
C ASN A 1185 -56.92 3.61 -9.90
N ASP A 1186 -55.67 3.37 -9.51
CA ASP A 1186 -54.48 3.70 -10.26
C ASP A 1186 -53.81 2.41 -10.74
N SER A 1187 -54.07 2.01 -11.98
CA SER A 1187 -53.57 0.74 -12.55
C SER A 1187 -52.05 0.60 -12.60
N TYR A 1188 -51.32 1.70 -12.44
CA TYR A 1188 -49.87 1.70 -12.38
C TYR A 1188 -49.34 1.28 -10.99
N SER A 1189 -50.05 1.65 -9.91
CA SER A 1189 -49.71 1.31 -8.53
C SER A 1189 -50.23 -0.08 -8.17
#